data_AF-A0A094FI12-F1
#
_entry.id   AF-A0A094FI12-F1
#
_cell.length_a   1.000
_cell.length_b   1.000
_cell.length_c   1.000
_cell.angle_alpha   90.00
_cell.angle_beta   90.00
_cell.angle_gamma   90.00
#
_symmetry.space_group_name_H-M   'P 1'
#
loop_
_entity.id
_entity.type
_entity.pdbx_description
1 polymer ?
#
loop_
_entity_poly.entity_id
_entity_poly.type
_entity_poly.pdbx_seq_one_letter_code
_entity_poly.pdbx_strand_id
1 'polypeptide(L)'
;MVFTPPAISPAMTDIPDTVSLPDFLLDNKYRSVPHEQAKNPFTCGLSGKTYTSLEWKDRTGCLARALHQELGFQVNQGTEWEKVIGIYTLNTIDTLAVSFAVHYLNGVASPANAAYSASELAYQLKSAGAKAIFTCIPLLENALQAAKTAGIPEKHVYILDMPDVFTGGKKVPFKTVGDLVEQGKRLPAIEPLKWTEGQGERQTAFLCYSSGTSGLPKGVMISHRNCITNVIQMTLHEQVGRAGKGPKGGPRQDVSLGLLPFSHIYGLVVICLTGLFRGDETIVLPKFELATFLQAIQEYKISVLYIVPPIVIGLINAHQTASRYDLTSVESIFTGAAPLGESTAGDLAKLHPTWRIRQGYGMTETCTVVCSTTEEDVWFGSSGPLLPGFTVKIVRPDGSEVTAHNEEGELLVQSHSVVLGYLNNPAANAETFLPDTDGKGRWIRTGDVAIVSVAPSGNEHITITERIKELIKVNGHQVAPAELEALLLSHPSVADAAVIPVPSDRAGEVPRAYVVKSTSVSIEENDKIVKRDIAKSALQAILIPIVTLSVANPAANNPSPPLKRASSSAFSAISPRPRRPSRPSALSRTSRSCYLATGFFFPIGGIITGTWAVMFIGVIEWGAVVRMGFRENYRRRLARADRGGEKTIQGNDNDGMHGIMLDSLITPTRHSLDNSTAESQGGDKRLRVGGSFARRASDESGRRQEASRRRIFYQEGV
;
A
#
# COMPACT_ATOMS: atom_id res chain seq x y z
N MET A 1 -12.27 25.83 -13.70
CA MET A 1 -11.85 25.12 -14.93
C MET A 1 -11.99 23.64 -14.70
N VAL A 2 -12.38 22.92 -15.74
CA VAL A 2 -12.53 21.47 -15.74
C VAL A 2 -11.36 20.89 -16.52
N PHE A 3 -10.57 20.03 -15.88
CA PHE A 3 -9.44 19.34 -16.49
C PHE A 3 -9.85 17.90 -16.84
N THR A 4 -9.32 17.38 -17.95
CA THR A 4 -9.76 16.12 -18.59
C THR A 4 -8.56 15.27 -18.99
N PRO A 5 -8.75 13.97 -19.31
CA PRO A 5 -7.66 13.12 -19.80
C PRO A 5 -7.02 13.69 -21.09
N PRO A 6 -5.72 13.44 -21.33
CA PRO A 6 -5.05 13.85 -22.56
C PRO A 6 -5.81 13.44 -23.82
N ALA A 7 -5.73 14.24 -24.88
CA ALA A 7 -6.45 13.97 -26.14
C ALA A 7 -5.98 12.69 -26.88
N ILE A 8 -4.86 12.09 -26.46
CA ILE A 8 -4.34 10.79 -26.92
C ILE A 8 -4.91 9.60 -26.13
N SER A 9 -5.52 9.83 -24.97
CA SER A 9 -6.09 8.77 -24.13
C SER A 9 -7.29 8.10 -24.83
N PRO A 10 -7.36 6.76 -24.89
CA PRO A 10 -8.49 6.07 -25.50
C PRO A 10 -9.83 6.42 -24.84
N ALA A 11 -10.87 6.54 -25.66
CA ALA A 11 -12.23 6.77 -25.17
C ALA A 11 -12.74 5.59 -24.34
N MET A 12 -13.56 5.87 -23.32
CA MET A 12 -14.23 4.83 -22.53
C MET A 12 -15.22 4.05 -23.40
N THR A 13 -15.24 2.73 -23.20
CA THR A 13 -16.29 1.84 -23.71
C THR A 13 -17.48 1.79 -22.76
N ASP A 14 -18.62 1.28 -23.23
CA ASP A 14 -19.76 0.96 -22.36
C ASP A 14 -19.33 0.02 -21.22
N ILE A 15 -19.69 0.39 -19.99
CA ILE A 15 -19.27 -0.31 -18.77
C ILE A 15 -20.42 -1.20 -18.30
N PRO A 16 -20.30 -2.55 -18.39
CA PRO A 16 -21.40 -3.44 -18.12
C PRO A 16 -21.79 -3.47 -16.63
N ASP A 17 -23.08 -3.53 -16.39
CA ASP A 17 -23.75 -3.45 -15.09
C ASP A 17 -24.64 -4.68 -14.79
N THR A 18 -24.88 -5.53 -15.79
CA THR A 18 -25.62 -6.80 -15.68
C THR A 18 -24.72 -8.00 -15.35
N VAL A 19 -23.41 -7.80 -15.22
CA VAL A 19 -22.41 -8.86 -14.97
C VAL A 19 -21.67 -8.64 -13.65
N SER A 20 -21.36 -9.73 -12.94
CA SER A 20 -20.55 -9.63 -11.74
C SER A 20 -19.08 -9.39 -12.07
N LEU A 21 -18.34 -8.87 -11.08
CA LEU A 21 -16.89 -8.68 -11.20
C LEU A 21 -16.12 -9.95 -11.59
N PRO A 22 -16.35 -11.14 -10.98
CA PRO A 22 -15.69 -12.35 -11.45
C PRO A 22 -16.14 -12.78 -12.85
N ASP A 23 -17.40 -12.56 -13.25
CA ASP A 23 -17.82 -12.84 -14.65
C ASP A 23 -17.07 -11.95 -15.65
N PHE A 24 -16.93 -10.66 -15.35
CA PHE A 24 -16.18 -9.71 -16.18
C PHE A 24 -14.67 -10.07 -16.28
N LEU A 25 -14.07 -10.56 -15.19
CA LEU A 25 -12.64 -10.88 -15.15
C LEU A 25 -12.30 -12.30 -15.64
N LEU A 26 -13.26 -13.24 -15.62
CA LEU A 26 -13.06 -14.66 -15.88
C LEU A 26 -13.83 -15.19 -17.11
N ASP A 27 -14.60 -14.38 -17.82
CA ASP A 27 -15.13 -14.71 -19.15
C ASP A 27 -14.17 -14.23 -20.26
N ASN A 28 -13.86 -15.12 -21.21
CA ASN A 28 -13.11 -14.81 -22.43
C ASN A 28 -13.84 -13.79 -23.33
N LYS A 29 -15.13 -13.53 -23.09
CA LYS A 29 -15.89 -12.45 -23.74
C LYS A 29 -15.38 -11.04 -23.39
N TYR A 30 -14.88 -10.82 -22.18
CA TYR A 30 -14.60 -9.48 -21.65
C TYR A 30 -13.11 -9.20 -21.41
N ARG A 31 -12.34 -10.20 -20.96
CA ARG A 31 -10.93 -10.02 -20.58
C ARG A 31 -10.02 -9.78 -21.79
N SER A 32 -8.97 -8.97 -21.61
CA SER A 32 -8.06 -8.57 -22.70
C SER A 32 -7.21 -9.71 -23.28
N VAL A 33 -6.98 -10.78 -22.51
CA VAL A 33 -6.21 -11.97 -22.92
C VAL A 33 -6.97 -13.23 -22.52
N PRO A 34 -7.34 -14.12 -23.47
CA PRO A 34 -8.07 -15.35 -23.16
C PRO A 34 -7.33 -16.26 -22.17
N HIS A 35 -8.06 -17.08 -21.41
CA HIS A 35 -7.52 -18.05 -20.44
C HIS A 35 -6.42 -18.96 -20.99
N GLU A 36 -6.51 -19.30 -22.28
CA GLU A 36 -5.61 -20.18 -23.02
C GLU A 36 -4.29 -19.51 -23.41
N GLN A 37 -4.20 -18.19 -23.24
CA GLN A 37 -3.03 -17.35 -23.52
C GLN A 37 -2.55 -16.59 -22.28
N ALA A 38 -3.41 -16.41 -21.29
CA ALA A 38 -3.11 -15.76 -20.02
C ALA A 38 -2.00 -16.52 -19.26
N LYS A 39 -1.16 -15.77 -18.54
CA LYS A 39 -0.25 -16.36 -17.55
C LYS A 39 -1.05 -16.95 -16.38
N ASN A 40 -0.37 -17.71 -15.52
CA ASN A 40 -0.93 -18.09 -14.24
C ASN A 40 -1.18 -16.82 -13.40
N PRO A 41 -2.41 -16.55 -12.92
CA PRO A 41 -2.74 -15.24 -12.34
C PRO A 41 -2.04 -14.98 -11.00
N PHE A 42 -1.84 -16.03 -10.19
CA PHE A 42 -1.23 -15.93 -8.85
C PHE A 42 -0.28 -17.09 -8.58
N THR A 43 1.01 -16.78 -8.44
CA THR A 43 2.09 -17.73 -8.11
C THR A 43 2.69 -17.38 -6.76
N CYS A 44 2.82 -18.34 -5.84
CA CYS A 44 3.37 -18.09 -4.52
C CYS A 44 4.91 -17.97 -4.59
N GLY A 45 5.45 -16.76 -4.43
CA GLY A 45 6.87 -16.47 -4.59
C GLY A 45 7.83 -17.18 -3.63
N LEU A 46 7.30 -17.91 -2.63
CA LEU A 46 8.07 -18.67 -1.63
C LEU A 46 8.00 -20.19 -1.82
N SER A 47 7.10 -20.70 -2.67
CA SER A 47 6.89 -22.15 -2.82
C SER A 47 6.63 -22.60 -4.26
N GLY A 48 6.55 -21.68 -5.22
CA GLY A 48 6.17 -21.97 -6.61
C GLY A 48 4.72 -22.43 -6.79
N LYS A 49 3.93 -22.63 -5.72
CA LYS A 49 2.52 -23.06 -5.80
C LYS A 49 1.73 -22.05 -6.64
N THR A 50 1.17 -22.53 -7.74
CA THR A 50 0.47 -21.74 -8.75
C THR A 50 -0.65 -22.58 -9.37
N TYR A 51 -1.53 -21.94 -10.13
CA TYR A 51 -2.62 -22.56 -10.89
C TYR A 51 -2.75 -21.86 -12.24
N THR A 52 -3.12 -22.59 -13.29
CA THR A 52 -3.47 -21.96 -14.58
C THR A 52 -4.71 -21.07 -14.46
N SER A 53 -4.91 -20.16 -15.42
CA SER A 53 -6.05 -19.23 -15.43
C SER A 53 -7.41 -19.97 -15.38
N LEU A 54 -7.51 -21.13 -16.04
CA LEU A 54 -8.68 -22.03 -15.96
C LEU A 54 -8.81 -22.73 -14.61
N GLU A 55 -7.76 -23.36 -14.09
CA GLU A 55 -7.81 -24.04 -12.78
C GLU A 55 -8.18 -23.07 -11.65
N TRP A 56 -7.69 -21.83 -11.70
CA TRP A 56 -8.01 -20.80 -10.71
C TRP A 56 -9.50 -20.38 -10.79
N LYS A 57 -10.06 -20.28 -12.00
CA LYS A 57 -11.51 -20.07 -12.24
C LYS A 57 -12.33 -21.25 -11.68
N ASP A 58 -11.94 -22.49 -11.98
CA ASP A 58 -12.66 -23.68 -11.52
C ASP A 58 -12.57 -23.87 -10.00
N ARG A 59 -11.41 -23.59 -9.38
CA ARG A 59 -11.25 -23.52 -7.92
C ARG A 59 -12.20 -22.51 -7.29
N THR A 60 -12.30 -21.31 -7.88
CA THR A 60 -13.23 -20.25 -7.44
C THR A 60 -14.68 -20.71 -7.52
N GLY A 61 -15.06 -21.37 -8.63
CA GLY A 61 -16.39 -21.98 -8.79
C GLY A 61 -16.68 -23.11 -7.80
N CYS A 62 -15.67 -23.92 -7.44
CA CYS A 62 -15.80 -24.93 -6.38
C CYS A 62 -15.99 -24.28 -5.00
N LEU A 63 -15.21 -23.24 -4.67
CA LEU A 63 -15.38 -22.49 -3.43
C LEU A 63 -16.80 -21.92 -3.31
N ALA A 64 -17.36 -21.32 -4.36
CA ALA A 64 -18.72 -20.79 -4.33
C ALA A 64 -19.77 -21.86 -3.94
N ARG A 65 -19.66 -23.07 -4.51
CA ARG A 65 -20.53 -24.22 -4.13
C ARG A 65 -20.36 -24.62 -2.67
N ALA A 66 -19.12 -24.63 -2.17
CA ALA A 66 -18.86 -24.95 -0.77
C ALA A 66 -19.41 -23.87 0.17
N LEU A 67 -19.21 -22.57 -0.12
CA LEU A 67 -19.75 -21.48 0.70
C LEU A 67 -21.29 -21.47 0.72
N HIS A 68 -21.94 -21.77 -0.41
CA HIS A 68 -23.39 -21.98 -0.49
C HIS A 68 -23.86 -23.06 0.50
N GLN A 69 -23.19 -24.22 0.52
CA GLN A 69 -23.53 -25.34 1.37
C GLN A 69 -23.18 -25.14 2.86
N GLU A 70 -22.07 -24.46 3.16
CA GLU A 70 -21.57 -24.25 4.54
C GLU A 70 -22.34 -23.14 5.28
N LEU A 71 -22.64 -22.04 4.56
CA LEU A 71 -23.23 -20.83 5.12
C LEU A 71 -24.73 -20.67 4.81
N GLY A 72 -25.28 -21.53 3.95
CA GLY A 72 -26.69 -21.49 3.54
C GLY A 72 -27.05 -20.35 2.58
N PHE A 73 -26.05 -19.63 2.07
CA PHE A 73 -26.22 -18.44 1.22
C PHE A 73 -26.91 -18.79 -0.10
N GLN A 74 -28.21 -18.50 -0.21
CA GLN A 74 -28.96 -18.61 -1.46
C GLN A 74 -28.47 -17.55 -2.45
N VAL A 75 -28.28 -17.91 -3.73
CA VAL A 75 -27.67 -17.00 -4.71
C VAL A 75 -28.61 -15.83 -5.00
N ASN A 76 -29.80 -16.09 -5.54
CA ASN A 76 -30.74 -15.05 -5.99
C ASN A 76 -31.84 -14.71 -4.96
N GLN A 77 -31.58 -14.90 -3.66
CA GLN A 77 -32.50 -14.54 -2.56
C GLN A 77 -31.76 -13.77 -1.46
N GLY A 78 -32.47 -12.92 -0.71
CA GLY A 78 -31.87 -12.08 0.34
C GLY A 78 -30.98 -10.96 -0.22
N THR A 79 -30.57 -10.06 0.67
CA THR A 79 -29.63 -8.96 0.37
C THR A 79 -28.17 -9.43 0.37
N GLU A 80 -27.27 -8.62 -0.17
CA GLU A 80 -25.83 -8.83 -0.09
C GLU A 80 -25.30 -8.73 1.35
N TRP A 81 -25.96 -7.92 2.18
CA TRP A 81 -25.65 -7.70 3.61
C TRP A 81 -25.99 -8.91 4.51
N GLU A 82 -26.78 -9.85 4.01
CA GLU A 82 -26.96 -11.18 4.62
C GLU A 82 -25.78 -12.12 4.32
N LYS A 83 -24.95 -11.80 3.32
CA LYS A 83 -23.95 -12.71 2.73
C LYS A 83 -22.53 -12.15 2.78
N VAL A 84 -22.19 -11.46 3.87
CA VAL A 84 -20.88 -10.81 4.03
C VAL A 84 -19.88 -11.78 4.67
N ILE A 85 -18.66 -11.85 4.12
CA ILE A 85 -17.52 -12.56 4.72
C ILE A 85 -16.37 -11.61 5.05
N GLY A 86 -15.70 -11.85 6.17
CA GLY A 86 -14.44 -11.16 6.53
C GLY A 86 -13.23 -11.89 5.96
N ILE A 87 -12.22 -11.17 5.47
CA ILE A 87 -10.96 -11.75 4.96
C ILE A 87 -9.78 -11.05 5.65
N TYR A 88 -9.21 -11.68 6.67
CA TYR A 88 -8.13 -11.15 7.53
C TYR A 88 -6.89 -12.04 7.40
N THR A 89 -6.08 -11.78 6.37
CA THR A 89 -4.97 -12.66 5.98
C THR A 89 -3.76 -11.84 5.53
N LEU A 90 -2.57 -12.44 5.65
CA LEU A 90 -1.43 -12.08 4.80
C LEU A 90 -1.73 -12.48 3.34
N ASN A 91 -1.04 -11.90 2.35
CA ASN A 91 -1.33 -12.18 0.94
C ASN A 91 -1.15 -13.68 0.60
N THR A 92 -2.17 -14.29 -0.03
CA THR A 92 -2.13 -15.68 -0.55
C THR A 92 -2.74 -15.77 -1.95
N ILE A 93 -2.38 -16.81 -2.71
CA ILE A 93 -2.85 -17.05 -4.09
C ILE A 93 -4.37 -17.31 -4.20
N ASP A 94 -5.03 -17.72 -3.11
CA ASP A 94 -6.48 -17.97 -3.06
C ASP A 94 -7.27 -16.81 -2.41
N THR A 95 -6.62 -15.70 -2.00
CA THR A 95 -7.29 -14.56 -1.34
C THR A 95 -8.37 -13.92 -2.21
N LEU A 96 -8.12 -13.77 -3.52
CA LEU A 96 -9.12 -13.28 -4.47
C LEU A 96 -10.15 -14.36 -4.84
N ALA A 97 -9.78 -15.64 -4.83
CA ALA A 97 -10.72 -16.75 -5.10
C ALA A 97 -11.80 -16.83 -4.01
N VAL A 98 -11.45 -16.62 -2.74
CA VAL A 98 -12.41 -16.48 -1.64
C VAL A 98 -13.34 -15.27 -1.83
N SER A 99 -12.80 -14.14 -2.32
CA SER A 99 -13.61 -12.94 -2.60
C SER A 99 -14.63 -13.17 -3.72
N PHE A 100 -14.19 -13.77 -4.82
CA PHE A 100 -15.05 -14.08 -5.96
C PHE A 100 -16.05 -15.21 -5.66
N ALA A 101 -15.70 -16.14 -4.77
CA ALA A 101 -16.59 -17.20 -4.32
C ALA A 101 -17.84 -16.66 -3.58
N VAL A 102 -17.73 -15.54 -2.85
CA VAL A 102 -18.90 -14.89 -2.24
C VAL A 102 -19.65 -13.99 -3.23
N HIS A 103 -18.95 -13.39 -4.21
CA HIS A 103 -19.59 -12.64 -5.30
C HIS A 103 -20.52 -13.52 -6.16
N TYR A 104 -20.11 -14.76 -6.46
CA TYR A 104 -20.97 -15.75 -7.13
C TYR A 104 -22.22 -16.15 -6.33
N LEU A 105 -22.30 -15.79 -5.04
CA LEU A 105 -23.49 -15.98 -4.19
C LEU A 105 -24.28 -14.69 -3.98
N ASN A 106 -23.97 -13.64 -4.74
CA ASN A 106 -24.51 -12.29 -4.61
C ASN A 106 -24.26 -11.64 -3.24
N GLY A 107 -23.09 -11.91 -2.63
CA GLY A 107 -22.67 -11.37 -1.33
C GLY A 107 -21.42 -10.48 -1.39
N VAL A 108 -20.94 -10.02 -0.23
CA VAL A 108 -19.88 -9.01 -0.10
C VAL A 108 -18.60 -9.58 0.52
N ALA A 109 -17.44 -9.24 -0.03
CA ALA A 109 -16.15 -9.48 0.60
C ALA A 109 -15.71 -8.24 1.40
N SER A 110 -15.48 -8.37 2.71
CA SER A 110 -14.88 -7.32 3.54
C SER A 110 -13.46 -7.71 3.94
N PRO A 111 -12.44 -7.34 3.13
CA PRO A 111 -11.06 -7.63 3.45
C PRO A 111 -10.54 -6.66 4.51
N ALA A 112 -9.70 -7.16 5.41
CA ALA A 112 -9.21 -6.48 6.60
C ALA A 112 -7.68 -6.38 6.59
N ASN A 113 -7.13 -5.33 7.23
CA ASN A 113 -5.69 -5.16 7.33
C ASN A 113 -5.10 -6.22 8.28
N ALA A 114 -4.12 -7.00 7.82
CA ALA A 114 -3.44 -8.02 8.63
C ALA A 114 -2.80 -7.45 9.91
N ALA A 115 -2.42 -6.18 9.91
CA ALA A 115 -1.87 -5.45 11.07
C ALA A 115 -2.95 -4.83 11.98
N TYR A 116 -4.19 -5.30 11.93
CA TYR A 116 -5.21 -5.01 12.94
C TYR A 116 -5.09 -5.94 14.15
N SER A 117 -5.30 -5.37 15.32
CA SER A 117 -5.60 -6.06 16.57
C SER A 117 -6.99 -6.72 16.53
N ALA A 118 -7.25 -7.67 17.44
CA ALA A 118 -8.54 -8.34 17.53
C ALA A 118 -9.73 -7.39 17.79
N SER A 119 -9.51 -6.23 18.42
CA SER A 119 -10.56 -5.21 18.66
C SER A 119 -10.85 -4.36 17.42
N GLU A 120 -9.83 -3.91 16.67
CA GLU A 120 -9.99 -3.26 15.37
C GLU A 120 -10.73 -4.19 14.39
N LEU A 121 -10.31 -5.46 14.33
CA LEU A 121 -10.93 -6.48 13.49
C LEU A 121 -12.38 -6.78 13.93
N ALA A 122 -12.65 -6.93 15.23
CA ALA A 122 -14.02 -7.14 15.72
C ALA A 122 -14.96 -5.97 15.39
N TYR A 123 -14.45 -4.73 15.39
CA TYR A 123 -15.21 -3.56 14.94
C TYR A 123 -15.55 -3.67 13.44
N GLN A 124 -14.58 -3.97 12.57
CA GLN A 124 -14.84 -4.20 11.14
C GLN A 124 -15.86 -5.33 10.92
N LEU A 125 -15.67 -6.50 11.53
CA LEU A 125 -16.56 -7.65 11.35
C LEU A 125 -18.02 -7.35 11.76
N LYS A 126 -18.22 -6.63 12.87
CA LYS A 126 -19.54 -6.18 13.33
C LYS A 126 -20.14 -5.14 12.38
N SER A 127 -19.38 -4.11 12.05
CA SER A 127 -19.83 -3.02 11.18
C SER A 127 -20.16 -3.52 9.77
N ALA A 128 -19.45 -4.55 9.29
CA ALA A 128 -19.71 -5.25 8.04
C ALA A 128 -20.87 -6.26 8.12
N GLY A 129 -21.32 -6.65 9.31
CA GLY A 129 -22.31 -7.72 9.50
C GLY A 129 -21.84 -9.11 9.05
N ALA A 130 -20.54 -9.40 9.10
CA ALA A 130 -19.94 -10.62 8.55
C ALA A 130 -20.47 -11.91 9.22
N LYS A 131 -20.70 -12.97 8.42
CA LYS A 131 -21.23 -14.28 8.89
C LYS A 131 -20.15 -15.37 9.02
N ALA A 132 -18.99 -15.14 8.43
CA ALA A 132 -17.82 -16.03 8.40
C ALA A 132 -16.53 -15.20 8.30
N ILE A 133 -15.39 -15.82 8.63
CA ILE A 133 -14.07 -15.20 8.48
C ILE A 133 -13.04 -16.16 7.87
N PHE A 134 -12.28 -15.66 6.91
CA PHE A 134 -11.11 -16.32 6.34
C PHE A 134 -9.85 -15.69 6.91
N THR A 135 -8.97 -16.51 7.46
CA THR A 135 -7.73 -16.11 8.13
C THR A 135 -6.59 -17.04 7.74
N CYS A 136 -5.33 -16.66 7.98
CA CYS A 136 -4.20 -17.59 7.92
C CYS A 136 -3.69 -17.95 9.32
N ILE A 137 -2.93 -19.04 9.43
CA ILE A 137 -2.43 -19.58 10.73
C ILE A 137 -1.68 -18.53 11.58
N PRO A 138 -0.78 -17.68 11.04
CA PRO A 138 -0.13 -16.62 11.81
C PRO A 138 -1.07 -15.60 12.48
N LEU A 139 -2.31 -15.47 12.01
CA LEU A 139 -3.29 -14.48 12.45
C LEU A 139 -4.50 -15.11 13.19
N LEU A 140 -4.52 -16.45 13.32
CA LEU A 140 -5.68 -17.21 13.79
C LEU A 140 -6.13 -16.83 15.22
N GLU A 141 -5.20 -16.49 16.12
CA GLU A 141 -5.54 -16.10 17.51
C GLU A 141 -6.37 -14.80 17.54
N ASN A 142 -5.89 -13.75 16.84
CA ASN A 142 -6.63 -12.50 16.66
C ASN A 142 -7.98 -12.73 15.95
N ALA A 143 -7.99 -13.60 14.93
CA ALA A 143 -9.19 -13.93 14.17
C ALA A 143 -10.26 -14.61 15.04
N LEU A 144 -9.88 -15.57 15.89
CA LEU A 144 -10.79 -16.26 16.81
C LEU A 144 -11.32 -15.32 17.90
N GLN A 145 -10.46 -14.48 18.48
CA GLN A 145 -10.90 -13.47 19.44
C GLN A 145 -11.90 -12.49 18.80
N ALA A 146 -11.60 -11.99 17.60
CA ALA A 146 -12.46 -11.06 16.88
C ALA A 146 -13.78 -11.70 16.44
N ALA A 147 -13.76 -12.92 15.91
CA ALA A 147 -14.93 -13.69 15.52
C ALA A 147 -15.88 -13.90 16.71
N LYS A 148 -15.34 -14.35 17.85
CA LYS A 148 -16.09 -14.50 19.11
C LYS A 148 -16.69 -13.18 19.58
N THR A 149 -15.94 -12.08 19.52
CA THR A 149 -16.47 -10.75 19.86
C THR A 149 -17.54 -10.28 18.89
N ALA A 150 -17.45 -10.63 17.61
CA ALA A 150 -18.41 -10.29 16.54
C ALA A 150 -19.67 -11.18 16.51
N GLY A 151 -19.65 -12.35 17.17
CA GLY A 151 -20.75 -13.32 17.13
C GLY A 151 -20.68 -14.30 15.96
N ILE A 152 -19.55 -14.38 15.25
CA ILE A 152 -19.31 -15.35 14.18
C ILE A 152 -19.06 -16.72 14.83
N PRO A 153 -19.81 -17.78 14.46
CA PRO A 153 -19.57 -19.14 14.97
C PRO A 153 -18.18 -19.65 14.61
N GLU A 154 -17.52 -20.36 15.52
CA GLU A 154 -16.17 -20.92 15.32
C GLU A 154 -16.11 -21.88 14.11
N LYS A 155 -17.21 -22.60 13.82
CA LYS A 155 -17.36 -23.42 12.61
C LYS A 155 -17.38 -22.64 11.27
N HIS A 156 -17.45 -21.31 11.30
CA HIS A 156 -17.35 -20.43 10.14
C HIS A 156 -16.01 -19.66 10.09
N VAL A 157 -14.99 -20.18 10.79
CA VAL A 157 -13.59 -19.73 10.70
C VAL A 157 -12.85 -20.67 9.76
N TYR A 158 -12.29 -20.12 8.69
CA TYR A 158 -11.68 -20.88 7.58
C TYR A 158 -10.23 -20.46 7.35
N ILE A 159 -9.39 -21.41 6.93
CA ILE A 159 -7.93 -21.20 6.80
C ILE A 159 -7.51 -21.01 5.34
N LEU A 160 -6.92 -19.86 5.03
CA LEU A 160 -6.15 -19.65 3.81
C LEU A 160 -4.75 -20.27 3.98
N ASP A 161 -4.39 -21.15 3.03
CA ASP A 161 -3.10 -21.85 3.02
C ASP A 161 -1.91 -20.88 2.99
N MET A 162 -0.86 -21.21 3.72
CA MET A 162 0.40 -20.48 3.78
C MET A 162 1.59 -21.44 3.63
N PRO A 163 2.72 -21.02 3.03
CA PRO A 163 3.95 -21.81 3.01
C PRO A 163 4.45 -22.15 4.43
N ASP A 164 5.13 -23.29 4.60
CA ASP A 164 5.48 -23.81 5.92
C ASP A 164 6.40 -22.90 6.75
N VAL A 165 7.16 -22.02 6.12
CA VAL A 165 7.96 -20.97 6.80
C VAL A 165 7.10 -19.98 7.60
N PHE A 166 5.79 -19.88 7.31
CA PHE A 166 4.81 -19.12 8.10
C PHE A 166 3.96 -19.98 9.04
N THR A 167 3.68 -21.25 8.70
CA THR A 167 2.87 -22.14 9.55
C THR A 167 3.69 -22.79 10.67
N GLY A 168 5.00 -22.97 10.46
CA GLY A 168 5.85 -23.84 11.28
C GLY A 168 5.46 -25.32 11.19
N GLY A 169 4.84 -25.75 10.08
CA GLY A 169 4.24 -27.09 9.92
C GLY A 169 3.00 -27.34 10.79
N LYS A 170 2.48 -26.32 11.49
CA LYS A 170 1.32 -26.46 12.39
C LYS A 170 0.07 -26.82 11.61
N LYS A 171 -0.65 -27.84 12.08
CA LYS A 171 -2.02 -28.14 11.67
C LYS A 171 -3.00 -27.62 12.72
N VAL A 172 -4.17 -27.16 12.29
CA VAL A 172 -5.21 -26.57 13.14
C VAL A 172 -6.58 -27.20 12.81
N PRO A 173 -7.53 -27.28 13.75
CA PRO A 173 -8.79 -28.03 13.58
C PRO A 173 -9.87 -27.26 12.77
N PHE A 174 -9.45 -26.48 11.78
CA PHE A 174 -10.29 -25.62 10.95
C PHE A 174 -10.18 -26.02 9.47
N LYS A 175 -11.29 -25.97 8.73
CA LYS A 175 -11.29 -26.27 7.29
C LYS A 175 -10.40 -25.28 6.54
N THR A 176 -9.52 -25.78 5.70
CA THR A 176 -8.74 -24.97 4.75
C THR A 176 -9.57 -24.59 3.53
N VAL A 177 -9.12 -23.58 2.80
CA VAL A 177 -9.61 -23.26 1.46
C VAL A 177 -9.35 -24.41 0.48
N GLY A 178 -8.32 -25.24 0.71
CA GLY A 178 -8.14 -26.52 0.02
C GLY A 178 -9.29 -27.50 0.27
N ASP A 179 -9.67 -27.72 1.54
CA ASP A 179 -10.79 -28.60 1.91
C ASP A 179 -12.11 -28.11 1.30
N LEU A 180 -12.34 -26.80 1.29
CA LEU A 180 -13.52 -26.20 0.66
C LEU A 180 -13.54 -26.39 -0.87
N VAL A 181 -12.39 -26.35 -1.55
CA VAL A 181 -12.32 -26.71 -2.99
C VAL A 181 -12.67 -28.19 -3.19
N GLU A 182 -12.11 -29.10 -2.40
CA GLU A 182 -12.38 -30.54 -2.54
C GLU A 182 -13.81 -30.94 -2.15
N GLN A 183 -14.44 -30.19 -1.24
CA GLN A 183 -15.87 -30.25 -0.95
C GLN A 183 -16.68 -29.73 -2.15
N GLY A 184 -16.31 -28.56 -2.69
CA GLY A 184 -16.96 -27.90 -3.83
C GLY A 184 -17.00 -28.74 -5.11
N LYS A 185 -15.93 -29.48 -5.41
CA LYS A 185 -15.88 -30.43 -6.56
C LYS A 185 -16.97 -31.51 -6.52
N ARG A 186 -17.45 -31.86 -5.32
CA ARG A 186 -18.43 -32.94 -5.08
C ARG A 186 -19.87 -32.42 -4.98
N LEU A 187 -20.05 -31.10 -4.98
CA LEU A 187 -21.34 -30.43 -4.88
C LEU A 187 -21.87 -30.08 -6.29
N PRO A 188 -23.21 -30.04 -6.46
CA PRO A 188 -23.83 -29.58 -7.70
C PRO A 188 -23.43 -28.13 -8.01
N ALA A 189 -23.59 -27.73 -9.27
CA ALA A 189 -23.47 -26.33 -9.64
C ALA A 189 -24.54 -25.49 -8.93
N ILE A 190 -24.15 -24.32 -8.44
CA ILE A 190 -25.09 -23.29 -7.95
C ILE A 190 -25.88 -22.70 -9.13
N GLU A 191 -27.03 -22.10 -8.86
CA GLU A 191 -27.75 -21.33 -9.88
C GLU A 191 -26.92 -20.11 -10.34
N PRO A 192 -27.02 -19.68 -11.61
CA PRO A 192 -26.36 -18.47 -12.08
C PRO A 192 -27.00 -17.21 -11.47
N LEU A 193 -26.23 -16.13 -11.38
CA LEU A 193 -26.71 -14.81 -10.96
C LEU A 193 -27.77 -14.28 -11.94
N LYS A 194 -28.93 -13.84 -11.43
CA LYS A 194 -30.08 -13.33 -12.19
C LYS A 194 -30.15 -11.81 -12.10
N TRP A 195 -29.06 -11.15 -12.52
CA TRP A 195 -28.93 -9.70 -12.43
C TRP A 195 -29.77 -8.98 -13.48
N THR A 196 -30.37 -7.86 -13.08
CA THR A 196 -31.02 -6.91 -14.00
C THR A 196 -30.07 -5.79 -14.37
N GLU A 197 -30.50 -4.94 -15.30
CA GLU A 197 -29.94 -3.61 -15.54
C GLU A 197 -29.74 -2.84 -14.21
N GLY A 198 -28.61 -2.16 -14.11
CA GLY A 198 -28.11 -1.44 -12.94
C GLY A 198 -27.67 -2.29 -11.73
N GLN A 199 -27.74 -3.63 -11.76
CA GLN A 199 -27.47 -4.44 -10.54
C GLN A 199 -26.02 -4.31 -10.08
N GLY A 200 -25.05 -4.50 -10.97
CA GLY A 200 -23.62 -4.37 -10.65
C GLY A 200 -23.19 -2.96 -10.25
N GLU A 201 -23.98 -1.93 -10.58
CA GLU A 201 -23.75 -0.56 -10.11
C GLU A 201 -24.14 -0.39 -8.64
N ARG A 202 -25.31 -0.89 -8.23
CA ARG A 202 -25.83 -0.78 -6.85
C ARG A 202 -25.34 -1.88 -5.90
N GLN A 203 -24.95 -3.04 -6.42
CA GLN A 203 -24.49 -4.20 -5.67
C GLN A 203 -23.08 -3.96 -5.13
N THR A 204 -22.91 -3.97 -3.80
CA THR A 204 -21.58 -3.88 -3.19
C THR A 204 -20.78 -5.17 -3.42
N ALA A 205 -19.61 -5.05 -4.04
CA ALA A 205 -18.63 -6.13 -4.19
C ALA A 205 -17.69 -6.22 -2.99
N PHE A 206 -17.14 -5.07 -2.59
CA PHE A 206 -16.14 -4.98 -1.53
C PHE A 206 -16.52 -3.95 -0.48
N LEU A 207 -16.19 -4.27 0.77
CA LEU A 207 -16.29 -3.35 1.90
C LEU A 207 -14.91 -3.17 2.55
N CYS A 208 -14.11 -2.26 1.98
CA CYS A 208 -12.76 -1.92 2.43
C CYS A 208 -12.81 -0.81 3.48
N TYR A 209 -12.12 -0.95 4.60
CA TYR A 209 -12.17 0.04 5.69
C TYR A 209 -11.02 1.06 5.58
N SER A 210 -11.35 2.34 5.31
CA SER A 210 -10.38 3.44 5.28
C SER A 210 -10.23 4.07 6.67
N SER A 211 -9.01 4.52 7.02
CA SER A 211 -8.73 5.20 8.30
C SER A 211 -9.27 6.63 8.27
N GLY A 212 -10.53 6.80 8.65
CA GLY A 212 -11.19 8.11 8.68
C GLY A 212 -10.55 9.08 9.67
N THR A 213 -10.48 10.36 9.30
CA THR A 213 -9.98 11.47 10.14
C THR A 213 -10.76 11.69 11.44
N SER A 214 -11.92 11.03 11.61
CA SER A 214 -12.76 11.00 12.79
C SER A 214 -12.45 9.87 13.79
N GLY A 215 -11.31 9.18 13.66
CA GLY A 215 -10.76 8.25 14.67
C GLY A 215 -11.21 6.79 14.56
N LEU A 216 -12.42 6.51 14.08
CA LEU A 216 -12.87 5.15 13.75
C LEU A 216 -12.77 4.88 12.22
N PRO A 217 -12.33 3.68 11.78
CA PRO A 217 -12.32 3.31 10.38
C PRO A 217 -13.73 3.35 9.75
N LYS A 218 -13.83 3.85 8.51
CA LYS A 218 -15.07 3.93 7.74
C LYS A 218 -15.09 2.79 6.70
N GLY A 219 -16.15 1.99 6.69
CA GLY A 219 -16.33 0.97 5.66
C GLY A 219 -16.76 1.60 4.34
N VAL A 220 -15.91 1.56 3.31
CA VAL A 220 -16.18 2.07 1.97
C VAL A 220 -16.87 0.98 1.14
N MET A 221 -18.08 1.27 0.67
CA MET A 221 -18.92 0.37 -0.13
C MET A 221 -18.58 0.51 -1.61
N ILE A 222 -17.90 -0.48 -2.16
CA ILE A 222 -17.39 -0.47 -3.53
C ILE A 222 -18.23 -1.43 -4.37
N SER A 223 -18.86 -0.95 -5.45
CA SER A 223 -19.68 -1.81 -6.30
C SER A 223 -18.88 -2.63 -7.31
N HIS A 224 -19.51 -3.65 -7.89
CA HIS A 224 -18.89 -4.41 -8.98
C HIS A 224 -18.57 -3.50 -10.17
N ARG A 225 -19.50 -2.60 -10.54
CA ARG A 225 -19.29 -1.64 -11.64
C ARG A 225 -18.15 -0.68 -11.33
N ASN A 226 -17.98 -0.23 -10.08
CA ASN A 226 -16.82 0.63 -9.73
C ASN A 226 -15.48 -0.06 -10.03
N CYS A 227 -15.32 -1.32 -9.62
CA CYS A 227 -14.12 -2.10 -9.91
C CYS A 227 -13.93 -2.36 -11.42
N ILE A 228 -15.00 -2.73 -12.13
CA ILE A 228 -14.99 -2.95 -13.59
C ILE A 228 -14.57 -1.66 -14.32
N THR A 229 -15.14 -0.50 -13.95
CA THR A 229 -14.78 0.81 -14.51
C THR A 229 -13.28 1.03 -14.43
N ASN A 230 -12.67 0.94 -13.25
CA ASN A 230 -11.27 1.36 -13.09
C ASN A 230 -10.26 0.35 -13.67
N VAL A 231 -10.59 -0.95 -13.70
CA VAL A 231 -9.83 -1.96 -14.46
C VAL A 231 -9.81 -1.61 -15.96
N ILE A 232 -10.93 -1.16 -16.52
CA ILE A 232 -11.00 -0.65 -17.90
C ILE A 232 -10.17 0.64 -18.02
N GLN A 233 -10.40 1.64 -17.17
CA GLN A 233 -9.69 2.94 -17.21
C GLN A 233 -8.17 2.76 -17.18
N MET A 234 -7.65 1.95 -16.25
CA MET A 234 -6.23 1.62 -16.14
C MET A 234 -5.68 0.87 -17.36
N THR A 235 -6.48 -0.03 -17.96
CA THR A 235 -6.05 -0.81 -19.12
C THR A 235 -6.05 0.03 -20.40
N LEU A 236 -6.99 0.96 -20.56
CA LEU A 236 -6.99 1.97 -21.62
C LEU A 236 -5.84 2.98 -21.45
N HIS A 237 -5.57 3.43 -20.22
CA HIS A 237 -4.50 4.38 -19.92
C HIS A 237 -3.10 3.87 -20.29
N GLU A 238 -2.86 2.58 -20.05
CA GLU A 238 -1.59 1.92 -20.41
C GLU A 238 -1.62 1.29 -21.80
N GLN A 239 -2.73 1.37 -22.56
CA GLN A 239 -2.88 0.68 -23.84
C GLN A 239 -1.79 1.07 -24.85
N VAL A 240 -1.46 2.36 -24.95
CA VAL A 240 -0.42 2.86 -25.86
C VAL A 240 0.94 2.26 -25.49
N GLY A 241 1.30 2.30 -24.20
CA GLY A 241 2.54 1.73 -23.68
C GLY A 241 2.56 0.20 -23.60
N ARG A 242 1.46 -0.51 -23.89
CA ARG A 242 1.42 -1.99 -23.93
C ARG A 242 1.22 -2.55 -25.35
N ALA A 243 0.88 -1.70 -26.32
CA ALA A 243 0.60 -2.10 -27.70
C ALA A 243 1.82 -2.73 -28.39
N GLY A 244 1.67 -3.92 -28.96
CA GLY A 244 2.70 -4.62 -29.73
C GLY A 244 3.93 -5.11 -28.93
N LYS A 245 4.08 -4.75 -27.65
CA LYS A 245 5.19 -5.16 -26.78
C LYS A 245 5.08 -6.64 -26.30
N GLY A 246 4.04 -7.38 -26.69
CA GLY A 246 3.84 -8.79 -26.31
C GLY A 246 4.44 -9.82 -27.28
N PRO A 247 4.44 -11.12 -26.91
CA PRO A 247 4.96 -12.19 -27.75
C PRO A 247 4.32 -12.19 -29.15
N LYS A 248 5.17 -12.28 -30.19
CA LYS A 248 4.76 -12.22 -31.62
C LYS A 248 3.97 -10.95 -32.01
N GLY A 249 4.13 -9.84 -31.28
CA GLY A 249 3.37 -8.61 -31.47
C GLY A 249 1.98 -8.62 -30.83
N GLY A 250 1.68 -9.62 -30.00
CA GLY A 250 0.45 -9.71 -29.23
C GLY A 250 0.37 -8.74 -28.04
N PRO A 251 -0.63 -8.90 -27.16
CA PRO A 251 -0.74 -8.11 -25.94
C PRO A 251 0.44 -8.37 -24.99
N ARG A 252 1.00 -7.31 -24.41
CA ARG A 252 2.01 -7.41 -23.33
C ARG A 252 1.39 -8.08 -22.10
N GLN A 253 2.09 -9.08 -21.56
CA GLN A 253 1.74 -9.81 -20.34
C GLN A 253 2.94 -9.78 -19.38
N ASP A 254 2.81 -9.05 -18.28
CA ASP A 254 3.86 -8.83 -17.30
C ASP A 254 3.97 -9.97 -16.27
N VAL A 255 5.11 -10.02 -15.59
CA VAL A 255 5.24 -10.67 -14.29
C VAL A 255 5.36 -9.57 -13.25
N SER A 256 4.40 -9.49 -12.34
CA SER A 256 4.26 -8.40 -11.38
C SER A 256 4.43 -8.87 -9.94
N LEU A 257 4.85 -7.97 -9.05
CA LEU A 257 5.03 -8.29 -7.64
C LEU A 257 3.73 -8.09 -6.82
N GLY A 258 3.17 -9.18 -6.31
CA GLY A 258 2.01 -9.23 -5.40
C GLY A 258 2.39 -9.04 -3.93
N LEU A 259 3.08 -7.93 -3.62
CA LEU A 259 3.61 -7.66 -2.27
C LEU A 259 2.69 -6.77 -1.42
N LEU A 260 2.04 -5.77 -2.01
CA LEU A 260 1.20 -4.84 -1.24
C LEU A 260 -0.08 -5.56 -0.75
N PRO A 261 -0.61 -5.23 0.45
CA PRO A 261 -1.73 -5.98 1.03
C PRO A 261 -2.95 -6.03 0.10
N PHE A 262 -3.44 -7.23 -0.21
CA PHE A 262 -4.63 -7.44 -1.06
C PHE A 262 -5.93 -6.97 -0.37
N SER A 263 -5.88 -6.61 0.91
CA SER A 263 -6.96 -5.92 1.62
C SER A 263 -6.91 -4.38 1.52
N HIS A 264 -5.81 -3.82 1.01
CA HIS A 264 -5.73 -2.42 0.63
C HIS A 264 -6.14 -2.25 -0.84
N ILE A 265 -6.84 -1.16 -1.16
CA ILE A 265 -7.43 -0.95 -2.49
C ILE A 265 -6.41 -0.98 -3.64
N TYR A 266 -5.19 -0.53 -3.38
CA TYR A 266 -4.05 -0.61 -4.30
C TYR A 266 -3.73 -2.09 -4.62
N GLY A 267 -3.47 -2.92 -3.61
CA GLY A 267 -3.19 -4.35 -3.82
C GLY A 267 -4.36 -5.08 -4.50
N LEU A 268 -5.58 -4.74 -4.12
CA LEU A 268 -6.80 -5.31 -4.68
C LEU A 268 -6.99 -4.98 -6.17
N VAL A 269 -7.17 -3.70 -6.52
CA VAL A 269 -7.61 -3.29 -7.86
C VAL A 269 -6.44 -3.22 -8.86
N VAL A 270 -5.33 -2.57 -8.48
CA VAL A 270 -4.20 -2.31 -9.39
C VAL A 270 -3.40 -3.58 -9.65
N ILE A 271 -3.14 -4.38 -8.63
CA ILE A 271 -2.37 -5.62 -8.80
C ILE A 271 -3.32 -6.75 -9.21
N CYS A 272 -4.23 -7.17 -8.33
CA CYS A 272 -4.95 -8.42 -8.54
C CYS A 272 -6.04 -8.34 -9.63
N LEU A 273 -6.96 -7.38 -9.57
CA LEU A 273 -8.06 -7.32 -10.56
C LEU A 273 -7.55 -6.93 -11.96
N THR A 274 -6.69 -5.91 -12.04
CA THR A 274 -6.18 -5.40 -13.32
C THR A 274 -5.20 -6.37 -13.99
N GLY A 275 -4.30 -7.00 -13.22
CA GLY A 275 -3.41 -8.04 -13.76
C GLY A 275 -4.20 -9.26 -14.29
N LEU A 276 -5.21 -9.71 -13.55
CA LEU A 276 -6.09 -10.81 -13.98
C LEU A 276 -6.83 -10.49 -15.29
N PHE A 277 -7.38 -9.28 -15.43
CA PHE A 277 -8.04 -8.83 -16.66
C PHE A 277 -7.11 -8.87 -17.88
N ARG A 278 -5.85 -8.50 -17.69
CA ARG A 278 -4.80 -8.44 -18.71
C ARG A 278 -4.10 -9.77 -18.99
N GLY A 279 -4.33 -10.79 -18.16
CA GLY A 279 -3.60 -12.06 -18.25
C GLY A 279 -2.12 -11.95 -17.85
N ASP A 280 -1.80 -10.96 -17.01
CA ASP A 280 -0.52 -10.81 -16.31
C ASP A 280 -0.39 -11.86 -15.19
N GLU A 281 0.83 -12.06 -14.68
CA GLU A 281 1.11 -12.91 -13.51
C GLU A 281 1.40 -12.07 -12.27
N THR A 282 0.93 -12.54 -11.10
CA THR A 282 1.21 -11.91 -9.81
C THR A 282 2.02 -12.86 -8.93
N ILE A 283 3.28 -12.50 -8.64
CA ILE A 283 4.16 -13.22 -7.72
C ILE A 283 3.85 -12.79 -6.30
N VAL A 284 3.08 -13.60 -5.58
CA VAL A 284 2.52 -13.28 -4.26
C VAL A 284 3.57 -13.48 -3.16
N LEU A 285 3.92 -12.41 -2.45
CA LEU A 285 4.72 -12.45 -1.21
C LEU A 285 3.83 -12.04 -0.01
N PRO A 286 3.79 -12.81 1.09
CA PRO A 286 2.90 -12.50 2.22
C PRO A 286 3.23 -11.23 3.00
N LYS A 287 4.49 -10.77 2.98
CA LYS A 287 4.99 -9.52 3.58
C LYS A 287 6.31 -9.11 2.93
N PHE A 288 6.77 -7.88 3.19
CA PHE A 288 8.07 -7.40 2.74
C PHE A 288 9.18 -7.92 3.66
N GLU A 289 10.18 -8.58 3.06
CA GLU A 289 11.48 -8.89 3.62
C GLU A 289 12.49 -8.72 2.48
N LEU A 290 13.55 -7.93 2.66
CA LEU A 290 14.42 -7.50 1.55
C LEU A 290 15.02 -8.69 0.76
N ALA A 291 15.47 -9.73 1.45
CA ALA A 291 16.09 -10.89 0.81
C ALA A 291 15.12 -11.70 -0.06
N THR A 292 13.87 -11.91 0.38
CA THR A 292 12.87 -12.63 -0.43
C THR A 292 12.27 -11.76 -1.52
N PHE A 293 12.21 -10.44 -1.33
CA PHE A 293 11.89 -9.47 -2.38
C PHE A 293 12.91 -9.52 -3.52
N LEU A 294 14.21 -9.40 -3.23
CA LEU A 294 15.27 -9.47 -4.24
C LEU A 294 15.36 -10.85 -4.91
N GLN A 295 15.24 -11.94 -4.14
CA GLN A 295 15.19 -13.29 -4.71
C GLN A 295 13.98 -13.48 -5.64
N ALA A 296 12.79 -13.00 -5.27
CA ALA A 296 11.59 -13.17 -6.10
C ALA A 296 11.70 -12.43 -7.44
N ILE A 297 12.37 -11.26 -7.47
CA ILE A 297 12.65 -10.54 -8.73
C ILE A 297 13.56 -11.40 -9.63
N GLN A 298 14.68 -11.87 -9.08
CA GLN A 298 15.65 -12.69 -9.80
C GLN A 298 15.07 -14.03 -10.29
N GLU A 299 14.28 -14.71 -9.47
CA GLU A 299 13.75 -16.05 -9.73
C GLU A 299 12.65 -16.03 -10.79
N TYR A 300 11.62 -15.20 -10.57
CA TYR A 300 10.42 -15.18 -11.41
C TYR A 300 10.52 -14.17 -12.57
N LYS A 301 11.65 -13.46 -12.71
CA LYS A 301 11.90 -12.41 -13.72
C LYS A 301 10.79 -11.37 -13.73
N ILE A 302 10.54 -10.79 -12.55
CA ILE A 302 9.52 -9.75 -12.36
C ILE A 302 9.86 -8.53 -13.22
N SER A 303 8.91 -8.10 -14.05
CA SER A 303 9.00 -6.92 -14.93
C SER A 303 8.39 -5.66 -14.32
N VAL A 304 7.37 -5.80 -13.45
CA VAL A 304 6.66 -4.66 -12.84
C VAL A 304 6.63 -4.76 -11.31
N LEU A 305 7.17 -3.73 -10.65
CA LEU A 305 7.19 -3.60 -9.20
C LEU A 305 6.11 -2.63 -8.70
N TYR A 306 5.02 -3.17 -8.15
CA TYR A 306 4.03 -2.40 -7.39
C TYR A 306 4.50 -2.24 -5.95
N ILE A 307 4.97 -1.04 -5.59
CA ILE A 307 5.58 -0.75 -4.28
C ILE A 307 5.15 0.62 -3.74
N VAL A 308 5.70 1.04 -2.61
CA VAL A 308 5.44 2.32 -1.94
C VAL A 308 6.76 3.04 -1.62
N PRO A 309 6.78 4.36 -1.39
CA PRO A 309 8.03 5.13 -1.24
C PRO A 309 9.02 4.58 -0.19
N PRO A 310 8.59 4.07 1.00
CA PRO A 310 9.52 3.45 1.96
C PRO A 310 10.28 2.22 1.41
N ILE A 311 9.69 1.46 0.48
CA ILE A 311 10.35 0.32 -0.17
C ILE A 311 11.36 0.81 -1.22
N VAL A 312 11.06 1.90 -1.92
CA VAL A 312 12.01 2.57 -2.83
C VAL A 312 13.24 3.06 -2.05
N ILE A 313 13.03 3.76 -0.93
CA ILE A 313 14.11 4.24 -0.06
C ILE A 313 14.91 3.07 0.52
N GLY A 314 14.24 2.00 0.94
CA GLY A 314 14.88 0.76 1.39
C GLY A 314 15.77 0.13 0.31
N LEU A 315 15.35 0.14 -0.96
CA LEU A 315 16.13 -0.38 -2.09
C LEU A 315 17.36 0.48 -2.41
N ILE A 316 17.21 1.81 -2.43
CA ILE A 316 18.33 2.77 -2.60
C ILE A 316 19.38 2.57 -1.50
N ASN A 317 18.94 2.56 -0.24
CA ASN A 317 19.82 2.38 0.92
C ASN A 317 20.50 1.00 0.91
N ALA A 318 19.83 -0.03 0.39
CA ALA A 318 20.36 -1.39 0.28
C ALA A 318 21.05 -1.72 -1.05
N HIS A 319 21.45 -0.75 -1.87
CA HIS A 319 21.99 -0.99 -3.22
C HIS A 319 23.17 -2.01 -3.26
N GLN A 320 24.04 -2.04 -2.26
CA GLN A 320 25.16 -3.02 -2.14
C GLN A 320 24.69 -4.47 -1.86
N THR A 321 23.44 -4.63 -1.43
CA THR A 321 22.77 -5.92 -1.30
C THR A 321 21.93 -6.22 -2.52
N ALA A 322 21.25 -5.23 -3.09
CA ALA A 322 20.53 -5.35 -4.36
C ALA A 322 21.45 -5.77 -5.53
N SER A 323 22.67 -5.24 -5.61
CA SER A 323 23.67 -5.55 -6.63
C SER A 323 24.24 -6.99 -6.56
N ARG A 324 23.82 -7.79 -5.58
CA ARG A 324 24.13 -9.23 -5.49
C ARG A 324 23.05 -10.13 -6.11
N TYR A 325 21.99 -9.53 -6.66
CA TYR A 325 20.89 -10.20 -7.35
C TYR A 325 20.75 -9.68 -8.78
N ASP A 326 20.32 -10.54 -9.69
CA ASP A 326 19.87 -10.13 -11.03
C ASP A 326 18.50 -9.46 -10.96
N LEU A 327 18.50 -8.13 -11.14
CA LEU A 327 17.29 -7.30 -11.23
C LEU A 327 17.04 -6.80 -12.66
N THR A 328 17.71 -7.38 -13.68
CA THR A 328 17.66 -6.88 -15.07
C THR A 328 16.31 -7.08 -15.75
N SER A 329 15.46 -7.97 -15.21
CA SER A 329 14.08 -8.18 -15.70
C SER A 329 13.14 -7.00 -15.43
N VAL A 330 13.43 -6.16 -14.45
CA VAL A 330 12.54 -5.06 -14.05
C VAL A 330 12.57 -3.97 -15.11
N GLU A 331 11.40 -3.65 -15.65
CA GLU A 331 11.21 -2.60 -16.65
C GLU A 331 10.57 -1.36 -16.05
N SER A 332 9.64 -1.54 -15.09
CA SER A 332 8.95 -0.43 -14.43
C SER A 332 8.67 -0.66 -12.94
N ILE A 333 8.63 0.45 -12.22
CA ILE A 333 8.06 0.57 -10.88
C ILE A 333 6.78 1.38 -11.01
N PHE A 334 5.74 0.99 -10.27
CA PHE A 334 4.61 1.85 -9.99
C PHE A 334 4.57 2.11 -8.48
N THR A 335 4.51 3.38 -8.09
CA THR A 335 4.36 3.83 -6.70
C THR A 335 3.06 4.60 -6.49
N GLY A 336 2.55 4.56 -5.26
CA GLY A 336 1.33 5.26 -4.86
C GLY A 336 1.12 5.17 -3.35
N ALA A 337 -0.09 5.52 -2.89
CA ALA A 337 -0.50 5.65 -1.48
C ALA A 337 0.26 6.71 -0.64
N ALA A 338 1.45 7.14 -1.06
CA ALA A 338 2.12 8.37 -0.62
C ALA A 338 2.93 8.95 -1.81
N PRO A 339 3.20 10.27 -1.84
CA PRO A 339 4.05 10.88 -2.86
C PRO A 339 5.49 10.32 -2.82
N LEU A 340 6.11 10.13 -3.99
CA LEU A 340 7.54 9.90 -4.13
C LEU A 340 8.21 11.22 -4.54
N GLY A 341 9.11 11.73 -3.69
CA GLY A 341 9.85 12.95 -3.96
C GLY A 341 10.72 12.84 -5.23
N GLU A 342 10.84 13.94 -5.98
CA GLU A 342 11.62 14.02 -7.22
C GLU A 342 13.08 13.55 -7.01
N SER A 343 13.69 13.94 -5.90
CA SER A 343 15.04 13.51 -5.51
C SER A 343 15.13 11.99 -5.35
N THR A 344 14.20 11.38 -4.62
CA THR A 344 14.16 9.92 -4.40
C THR A 344 13.93 9.14 -5.68
N ALA A 345 13.05 9.63 -6.56
CA ALA A 345 12.87 9.05 -7.90
C ALA A 345 14.16 9.19 -8.74
N GLY A 346 14.80 10.36 -8.72
CA GLY A 346 16.06 10.62 -9.40
C GLY A 346 17.23 9.77 -8.89
N ASP A 347 17.30 9.49 -7.58
CA ASP A 347 18.35 8.64 -7.00
C ASP A 347 18.17 7.17 -7.38
N LEU A 348 16.93 6.67 -7.40
CA LEU A 348 16.64 5.34 -7.93
C LEU A 348 16.93 5.25 -9.44
N ALA A 349 16.64 6.29 -10.21
CA ALA A 349 16.95 6.36 -11.65
C ALA A 349 18.46 6.34 -11.93
N LYS A 350 19.30 6.91 -11.05
CA LYS A 350 20.77 6.81 -11.15
C LYS A 350 21.26 5.38 -10.93
N LEU A 351 20.62 4.63 -10.01
CA LEU A 351 20.95 3.23 -9.73
C LEU A 351 20.44 2.27 -10.81
N HIS A 352 19.26 2.54 -11.38
CA HIS A 352 18.63 1.71 -12.41
C HIS A 352 18.12 2.54 -13.61
N PRO A 353 19.02 3.03 -14.50
CA PRO A 353 18.65 3.96 -15.57
C PRO A 353 17.69 3.42 -16.65
N THR A 354 17.44 2.11 -16.69
CA THR A 354 16.46 1.49 -17.59
C THR A 354 15.03 1.58 -17.06
N TRP A 355 14.84 1.69 -15.73
CA TRP A 355 13.53 1.53 -15.09
C TRP A 355 12.63 2.75 -15.31
N ARG A 356 11.39 2.51 -15.72
CA ARG A 356 10.33 3.53 -15.70
C ARG A 356 9.76 3.64 -14.29
N ILE A 357 10.18 4.68 -13.56
CA ILE A 357 9.69 4.97 -12.20
C ILE A 357 8.41 5.78 -12.33
N ARG A 358 7.26 5.11 -12.19
CA ARG A 358 5.93 5.67 -12.40
C ARG A 358 5.24 5.94 -11.07
N GLN A 359 4.50 7.04 -10.97
CA GLN A 359 3.65 7.38 -9.83
C GLN A 359 2.18 7.44 -10.25
N GLY A 360 1.28 7.09 -9.34
CA GLY A 360 -0.14 7.36 -9.47
C GLY A 360 -0.80 7.82 -8.18
N TYR A 361 -1.85 8.60 -8.30
CA TYR A 361 -2.71 9.04 -7.20
C TYR A 361 -4.12 8.47 -7.32
N GLY A 362 -4.72 8.22 -6.17
CA GLY A 362 -6.06 7.65 -6.03
C GLY A 362 -6.39 7.37 -4.56
N MET A 363 -7.67 7.24 -4.26
CA MET A 363 -8.18 6.91 -2.92
C MET A 363 -9.05 5.64 -2.96
N THR A 364 -9.56 5.19 -1.81
CA THR A 364 -10.46 4.03 -1.78
C THR A 364 -11.81 4.41 -2.40
N GLU A 365 -12.21 5.65 -2.17
CA GLU A 365 -13.48 6.26 -2.54
C GLU A 365 -13.58 6.64 -4.04
N THR A 366 -12.47 6.60 -4.79
CA THR A 366 -12.44 6.70 -6.26
C THR A 366 -12.30 5.34 -6.96
N CYS A 367 -12.12 4.26 -6.19
CA CYS A 367 -11.91 2.86 -6.61
C CYS A 367 -11.22 2.70 -7.99
N THR A 368 -9.94 3.02 -8.16
CA THR A 368 -9.02 3.63 -7.20
C THR A 368 -8.11 4.67 -7.82
N VAL A 369 -7.38 4.36 -8.90
CA VAL A 369 -6.45 5.30 -9.54
C VAL A 369 -7.22 6.37 -10.31
N VAL A 370 -6.86 7.64 -10.10
CA VAL A 370 -7.45 8.83 -10.76
C VAL A 370 -6.51 9.37 -11.85
N CYS A 371 -5.23 9.48 -11.52
CA CYS A 371 -4.14 9.84 -12.45
C CYS A 371 -2.92 8.95 -12.22
N SER A 372 -2.14 8.72 -13.28
CA SER A 372 -0.83 8.05 -13.18
C SER A 372 0.07 8.35 -14.38
N THR A 373 1.37 8.43 -14.17
CA THR A 373 2.37 8.50 -15.26
C THR A 373 2.35 7.20 -16.06
N THR A 374 2.43 7.26 -17.39
CA THR A 374 2.61 6.09 -18.27
C THR A 374 4.09 5.65 -18.32
N GLU A 375 4.48 4.69 -19.17
CA GLU A 375 5.90 4.39 -19.42
C GLU A 375 6.56 5.44 -20.33
N GLU A 376 5.74 6.14 -21.09
CA GLU A 376 6.09 7.13 -22.11
C GLU A 376 6.11 8.56 -21.55
N ASP A 377 5.36 8.83 -20.47
CA ASP A 377 5.14 10.17 -19.90
C ASP A 377 5.47 10.19 -18.38
N VAL A 378 6.76 9.99 -18.09
CA VAL A 378 7.31 9.99 -16.73
C VAL A 378 7.85 11.37 -16.39
N TRP A 379 7.18 12.06 -15.46
CA TRP A 379 7.66 13.32 -14.86
C TRP A 379 7.66 13.17 -13.33
N PHE A 380 8.86 13.13 -12.74
CA PHE A 380 9.06 12.92 -11.30
C PHE A 380 8.42 14.02 -10.45
N GLY A 381 8.03 13.68 -9.21
CA GLY A 381 7.22 14.54 -8.34
C GLY A 381 5.73 14.57 -8.70
N SER A 382 5.39 14.57 -10.00
CA SER A 382 3.99 14.52 -10.45
C SER A 382 3.36 13.14 -10.29
N SER A 383 2.04 13.10 -10.11
CA SER A 383 1.23 11.88 -10.17
C SER A 383 0.69 11.59 -11.57
N GLY A 384 1.22 12.26 -12.60
CA GLY A 384 0.90 12.00 -14.01
C GLY A 384 -0.45 12.51 -14.50
N PRO A 385 -0.80 12.19 -15.76
CA PRO A 385 -2.07 12.57 -16.38
C PRO A 385 -3.26 11.74 -15.89
N LEU A 386 -4.45 12.31 -16.05
CA LEU A 386 -5.73 11.67 -15.74
C LEU A 386 -5.99 10.40 -16.56
N LEU A 387 -6.57 9.41 -15.90
CA LEU A 387 -7.07 8.20 -16.55
C LEU A 387 -8.34 8.50 -17.38
N PRO A 388 -8.61 7.77 -18.48
CA PRO A 388 -9.86 7.84 -19.24
C PRO A 388 -11.11 7.87 -18.35
N GLY A 389 -12.12 8.65 -18.73
CA GLY A 389 -13.40 8.72 -17.99
C GLY A 389 -13.36 9.40 -16.62
N PHE A 390 -12.19 9.85 -16.14
CA PHE A 390 -12.14 10.83 -15.04
C PHE A 390 -12.30 12.26 -15.57
N THR A 391 -12.66 13.16 -14.68
CA THR A 391 -12.70 14.61 -14.90
C THR A 391 -12.48 15.29 -13.55
N VAL A 392 -11.72 16.40 -13.49
CA VAL A 392 -11.40 17.05 -12.21
C VAL A 392 -11.55 18.57 -12.23
N LYS A 393 -11.64 19.14 -11.03
CA LYS A 393 -11.59 20.58 -10.75
C LYS A 393 -10.62 20.83 -9.60
N ILE A 394 -9.99 21.99 -9.60
CA ILE A 394 -9.26 22.52 -8.45
C ILE A 394 -10.09 23.70 -7.90
N VAL A 395 -10.37 23.70 -6.59
CA VAL A 395 -11.24 24.68 -5.94
C VAL A 395 -10.49 25.37 -4.80
N ARG A 396 -10.40 26.70 -4.83
CA ARG A 396 -9.70 27.50 -3.80
C ARG A 396 -10.51 27.51 -2.49
N PRO A 397 -9.89 27.84 -1.34
CA PRO A 397 -10.58 27.84 -0.03
C PRO A 397 -11.79 28.79 0.11
N ASP A 398 -11.97 29.74 -0.80
CA ASP A 398 -13.13 30.62 -0.89
C ASP A 398 -14.31 30.02 -1.69
N GLY A 399 -14.14 28.83 -2.27
CA GLY A 399 -15.11 28.15 -3.13
C GLY A 399 -15.01 28.52 -4.61
N SER A 400 -14.06 29.37 -5.02
CA SER A 400 -13.84 29.69 -6.43
C SER A 400 -13.12 28.55 -7.17
N GLU A 401 -13.53 28.25 -8.40
CA GLU A 401 -12.74 27.35 -9.25
C GLU A 401 -11.44 28.02 -9.70
N VAL A 402 -10.34 27.27 -9.71
CA VAL A 402 -9.11 27.63 -10.41
C VAL A 402 -9.35 27.69 -11.92
N THR A 403 -8.69 28.60 -12.61
CA THR A 403 -8.91 28.88 -14.05
C THR A 403 -7.64 28.85 -14.90
N ALA A 404 -6.48 28.55 -14.31
CA ALA A 404 -5.19 28.41 -14.99
C ALA A 404 -4.39 27.24 -14.41
N HIS A 405 -3.35 26.81 -15.12
CA HIS A 405 -2.36 25.86 -14.62
C HIS A 405 -1.48 26.50 -13.54
N ASN A 406 -0.89 25.66 -12.69
CA ASN A 406 0.05 26.04 -11.63
C ASN A 406 -0.56 26.85 -10.46
N GLU A 407 -1.87 26.79 -10.26
CA GLU A 407 -2.56 27.25 -9.04
C GLU A 407 -2.98 26.06 -8.15
N GLU A 408 -2.97 26.27 -6.82
CA GLU A 408 -3.38 25.28 -5.82
C GLU A 408 -4.85 25.39 -5.40
N GLY A 409 -5.41 24.26 -4.98
CA GLY A 409 -6.71 24.17 -4.31
C GLY A 409 -7.11 22.73 -3.98
N GLU A 410 -8.29 22.57 -3.38
CA GLU A 410 -8.90 21.26 -3.13
C GLU A 410 -9.19 20.54 -4.46
N LEU A 411 -8.71 19.31 -4.56
CA LEU A 411 -9.00 18.44 -5.71
C LEU A 411 -10.42 17.87 -5.59
N LEU A 412 -11.25 18.16 -6.59
CA LEU A 412 -12.56 17.53 -6.79
C LEU A 412 -12.50 16.62 -8.02
N VAL A 413 -13.00 15.39 -7.89
CA VAL A 413 -12.90 14.35 -8.92
C VAL A 413 -14.28 13.83 -9.31
N GLN A 414 -14.53 13.57 -10.59
CA GLN A 414 -15.74 12.92 -11.12
C GLN A 414 -15.36 11.67 -11.93
N SER A 415 -16.10 10.57 -11.76
CA SER A 415 -15.97 9.32 -12.53
C SER A 415 -17.09 8.33 -12.16
N HIS A 416 -17.44 7.42 -13.07
CA HIS A 416 -18.28 6.24 -12.76
C HIS A 416 -17.58 5.20 -11.85
N SER A 417 -16.28 5.35 -11.56
CA SER A 417 -15.56 4.56 -10.55
C SER A 417 -15.80 5.04 -9.12
N VAL A 418 -16.37 6.24 -8.91
CA VAL A 418 -16.63 6.79 -7.58
C VAL A 418 -17.60 5.87 -6.81
N VAL A 419 -17.17 5.47 -5.62
CA VAL A 419 -17.81 4.40 -4.82
C VAL A 419 -19.25 4.73 -4.40
N LEU A 420 -20.01 3.72 -3.96
CA LEU A 420 -21.37 3.91 -3.44
C LEU A 420 -21.41 4.86 -2.23
N GLY A 421 -20.44 4.74 -1.33
CA GLY A 421 -20.22 5.66 -0.21
C GLY A 421 -19.66 4.95 1.02
N TYR A 422 -19.75 5.61 2.17
CA TYR A 422 -19.46 5.02 3.48
C TYR A 422 -20.70 4.30 4.04
N LEU A 423 -20.51 3.05 4.47
CA LEU A 423 -21.52 2.24 5.15
C LEU A 423 -21.98 2.92 6.45
N ASN A 424 -23.29 3.02 6.64
CA ASN A 424 -23.94 3.53 7.85
C ASN A 424 -23.49 4.93 8.32
N ASN A 425 -22.92 5.77 7.44
CA ASN A 425 -22.40 7.09 7.79
C ASN A 425 -22.95 8.20 6.87
N PRO A 426 -24.22 8.61 7.01
CA PRO A 426 -24.86 9.60 6.14
C PRO A 426 -24.21 10.99 6.20
N ALA A 427 -23.65 11.39 7.36
CA ALA A 427 -22.95 12.66 7.51
C ALA A 427 -21.68 12.70 6.65
N ALA A 428 -20.81 11.68 6.77
CA ALA A 428 -19.63 11.58 5.91
C ALA A 428 -19.99 11.43 4.42
N ASN A 429 -21.14 10.82 4.10
CA ASN A 429 -21.60 10.72 2.72
C ASN A 429 -21.96 12.10 2.13
N ALA A 430 -22.70 12.92 2.88
CA ALA A 430 -23.06 14.28 2.47
C ALA A 430 -21.86 15.25 2.44
N GLU A 431 -20.84 15.04 3.28
CA GLU A 431 -19.58 15.81 3.24
C GLU A 431 -18.70 15.47 2.03
N THR A 432 -18.63 14.19 1.64
CA THR A 432 -17.65 13.68 0.67
C THR A 432 -18.20 13.54 -0.75
N PHE A 433 -19.44 13.06 -0.93
CA PHE A 433 -20.01 12.73 -2.25
C PHE A 433 -21.12 13.72 -2.62
N LEU A 434 -20.87 14.53 -3.64
CA LEU A 434 -21.86 15.42 -4.23
C LEU A 434 -22.78 14.64 -5.18
N PRO A 435 -24.00 15.12 -5.48
CA PRO A 435 -24.87 14.51 -6.48
C PRO A 435 -24.23 14.42 -7.87
N ASP A 436 -24.65 13.45 -8.67
CA ASP A 436 -24.45 13.49 -10.12
C ASP A 436 -25.49 14.44 -10.72
N THR A 437 -25.04 15.40 -11.51
CA THR A 437 -25.87 16.45 -12.12
C THR A 437 -25.78 16.48 -13.65
N ASP A 438 -24.89 15.69 -14.27
CA ASP A 438 -24.66 15.68 -15.71
C ASP A 438 -24.48 14.27 -16.33
N GLY A 439 -24.66 13.22 -15.53
CA GLY A 439 -24.70 11.83 -15.97
C GLY A 439 -23.34 11.14 -16.08
N LYS A 440 -22.27 11.74 -15.55
CA LYS A 440 -20.88 11.23 -15.64
C LYS A 440 -20.37 10.58 -14.36
N GLY A 441 -21.27 10.24 -13.44
CA GLY A 441 -20.95 9.84 -12.08
C GLY A 441 -20.83 11.02 -11.13
N ARG A 442 -20.69 10.72 -9.83
CA ARG A 442 -20.67 11.74 -8.77
C ARG A 442 -19.33 12.46 -8.68
N TRP A 443 -19.39 13.72 -8.25
CA TRP A 443 -18.22 14.45 -7.79
C TRP A 443 -17.88 14.05 -6.34
N ILE A 444 -16.61 13.76 -6.09
CA ILE A 444 -16.05 13.55 -4.74
C ILE A 444 -15.11 14.70 -4.37
N ARG A 445 -15.24 15.17 -3.13
CA ARG A 445 -14.25 16.02 -2.44
C ARG A 445 -13.18 15.13 -1.81
N THR A 446 -11.95 15.16 -2.32
CA THR A 446 -10.88 14.29 -1.80
C THR A 446 -10.37 14.75 -0.42
N GLY A 447 -10.37 16.08 -0.20
CA GLY A 447 -9.71 16.71 0.95
C GLY A 447 -8.19 16.85 0.80
N ASP A 448 -7.66 16.56 -0.39
CA ASP A 448 -6.25 16.70 -0.75
C ASP A 448 -6.06 17.97 -1.60
N VAL A 449 -4.90 18.63 -1.49
CA VAL A 449 -4.54 19.82 -2.28
C VAL A 449 -3.75 19.38 -3.51
N ALA A 450 -4.10 19.91 -4.67
CA ALA A 450 -3.42 19.59 -5.91
C ALA A 450 -3.19 20.81 -6.81
N ILE A 451 -2.19 20.65 -7.69
CA ILE A 451 -1.87 21.52 -8.80
C ILE A 451 -2.07 20.74 -10.10
N VAL A 452 -2.60 21.39 -11.14
CA VAL A 452 -2.51 20.88 -12.52
C VAL A 452 -1.47 21.70 -13.28
N SER A 453 -0.47 21.02 -13.85
CA SER A 453 0.66 21.61 -14.56
C SER A 453 0.85 20.95 -15.92
N VAL A 454 1.35 21.69 -16.91
CA VAL A 454 1.71 21.12 -18.22
C VAL A 454 3.12 20.53 -18.12
N ALA A 455 3.23 19.22 -18.39
CA ALA A 455 4.48 18.48 -18.35
C ALA A 455 5.38 18.78 -19.57
N PRO A 456 6.67 18.39 -19.55
CA PRO A 456 7.56 18.54 -20.71
C PRO A 456 7.09 17.81 -21.99
N SER A 457 6.18 16.83 -21.85
CA SER A 457 5.49 16.13 -22.95
C SER A 457 4.38 16.95 -23.61
N GLY A 458 3.95 18.05 -22.98
CA GLY A 458 2.78 18.85 -23.39
C GLY A 458 1.45 18.39 -22.78
N ASN A 459 1.43 17.30 -22.01
CA ASN A 459 0.22 16.79 -21.35
C ASN A 459 -0.05 17.47 -20.00
N GLU A 460 -1.32 17.52 -19.59
CA GLU A 460 -1.70 17.97 -18.24
C GLU A 460 -1.42 16.87 -17.20
N HIS A 461 -0.57 17.17 -16.21
CA HIS A 461 -0.26 16.30 -15.08
C HIS A 461 -0.82 16.89 -13.79
N ILE A 462 -1.23 16.02 -12.86
CA ILE A 462 -1.66 16.39 -11.52
C ILE A 462 -0.53 16.11 -10.53
N THR A 463 -0.20 17.09 -9.71
CA THR A 463 0.71 16.94 -8.55
C THR A 463 -0.09 17.17 -7.28
N ILE A 464 -0.01 16.24 -6.33
CA ILE A 464 -0.63 16.38 -5.00
C ILE A 464 0.42 17.01 -4.09
N THR A 465 0.16 18.21 -3.58
CA THR A 465 1.11 18.96 -2.74
C THR A 465 0.86 18.72 -1.26
N GLU A 466 -0.40 18.83 -0.83
CA GLU A 466 -0.77 18.80 0.59
C GLU A 466 -2.07 18.02 0.87
N ARG A 467 -2.44 17.93 2.15
CA ARG A 467 -3.71 17.34 2.60
C ARG A 467 -4.40 18.24 3.61
N ILE A 468 -5.58 18.76 3.26
CA ILE A 468 -6.22 19.91 3.92
C ILE A 468 -6.45 19.67 5.43
N LYS A 469 -6.79 18.44 5.81
CA LYS A 469 -7.07 18.04 7.21
C LYS A 469 -5.81 17.61 8.00
N GLU A 470 -4.62 17.70 7.42
CA GLU A 470 -3.35 17.28 8.04
C GLU A 470 -2.31 18.42 8.13
N LEU A 471 -2.60 19.58 7.53
CA LEU A 471 -1.72 20.75 7.54
C LEU A 471 -1.52 21.34 8.92
N ILE A 472 -0.25 21.43 9.33
CA ILE A 472 0.15 21.92 10.65
C ILE A 472 0.22 23.45 10.60
N LYS A 473 -0.56 24.12 11.44
CA LYS A 473 -0.73 25.58 11.40
C LYS A 473 0.21 26.27 12.40
N VAL A 474 1.43 26.57 11.93
CA VAL A 474 2.54 27.11 12.72
C VAL A 474 2.65 28.62 12.55
N ASN A 475 2.29 29.38 13.59
CA ASN A 475 2.23 30.85 13.59
C ASN A 475 1.38 31.44 12.44
N GLY A 476 0.39 30.70 11.94
CA GLY A 476 -0.44 31.08 10.79
C GLY A 476 0.09 30.63 9.41
N HIS A 477 1.32 30.12 9.33
CA HIS A 477 1.81 29.41 8.15
C HIS A 477 1.29 27.97 8.15
N GLN A 478 1.02 27.41 6.97
CA GLN A 478 0.70 25.99 6.82
C GLN A 478 1.99 25.21 6.52
N VAL A 479 2.12 24.01 7.08
CA VAL A 479 3.29 23.15 6.91
C VAL A 479 2.83 21.72 6.66
N ALA A 480 3.23 21.15 5.52
CA ALA A 480 2.89 19.79 5.12
C ALA A 480 3.67 18.75 5.96
N PRO A 481 3.00 17.80 6.66
CA PRO A 481 3.69 16.72 7.35
C PRO A 481 4.51 15.83 6.40
N ALA A 482 4.02 15.62 5.16
CA ALA A 482 4.65 14.75 4.18
C ALA A 482 6.01 15.27 3.68
N GLU A 483 6.19 16.59 3.55
CA GLU A 483 7.48 17.20 3.21
C GLU A 483 8.50 16.99 4.35
N LEU A 484 8.07 17.26 5.60
CA LEU A 484 8.89 17.02 6.78
C LEU A 484 9.26 15.52 6.93
N GLU A 485 8.32 14.61 6.68
CA GLU A 485 8.57 13.15 6.67
C GLU A 485 9.57 12.76 5.57
N ALA A 486 9.40 13.23 4.33
CA ALA A 486 10.31 12.94 3.23
C ALA A 486 11.75 13.42 3.51
N LEU A 487 11.90 14.61 4.09
CA LEU A 487 13.20 15.13 4.51
C LEU A 487 13.81 14.31 5.65
N LEU A 488 13.01 13.92 6.66
CA LEU A 488 13.46 13.05 7.75
C LEU A 488 13.92 11.68 7.23
N LEU A 489 13.18 11.10 6.27
CA LEU A 489 13.50 9.83 5.62
C LEU A 489 14.78 9.88 4.77
N SER A 490 15.20 11.05 4.28
CA SER A 490 16.49 11.18 3.57
C SER A 490 17.73 11.19 4.50
N HIS A 491 17.54 11.21 5.83
CA HIS A 491 18.65 11.22 6.78
C HIS A 491 19.14 9.80 7.08
N PRO A 492 20.43 9.44 6.89
CA PRO A 492 20.92 8.04 6.99
C PRO A 492 20.66 7.30 8.31
N SER A 493 20.42 8.03 9.40
CA SER A 493 20.06 7.47 10.72
C SER A 493 18.57 7.09 10.88
N VAL A 494 17.73 7.33 9.87
CA VAL A 494 16.26 7.16 9.92
C VAL A 494 15.83 5.98 9.05
N ALA A 495 14.97 5.11 9.59
CA ALA A 495 14.32 4.02 8.85
C ALA A 495 12.87 4.34 8.47
N ASP A 496 12.15 5.02 9.36
CA ASP A 496 10.76 5.44 9.17
C ASP A 496 10.52 6.74 9.96
N ALA A 497 9.61 7.58 9.48
CA ALA A 497 9.28 8.86 10.10
C ALA A 497 7.79 9.19 9.95
N ALA A 498 7.17 9.66 11.02
CA ALA A 498 5.82 10.22 11.01
C ALA A 498 5.82 11.58 11.71
N VAL A 499 5.15 12.57 11.11
CA VAL A 499 5.02 13.93 11.62
C VAL A 499 3.55 14.23 11.90
N ILE A 500 3.27 14.81 13.06
CA ILE A 500 1.91 15.20 13.46
C ILE A 500 1.86 16.66 13.96
N PRO A 501 0.72 17.35 13.78
CA PRO A 501 0.44 18.58 14.51
C PRO A 501 0.34 18.31 16.01
N VAL A 502 0.86 19.23 16.81
CA VAL A 502 0.69 19.27 18.26
C VAL A 502 0.29 20.68 18.68
N PRO A 503 -0.75 20.87 19.52
CA PRO A 503 -1.13 22.19 20.01
C PRO A 503 0.03 22.96 20.68
N SER A 504 0.06 24.27 20.47
CA SER A 504 1.05 25.18 21.02
C SER A 504 0.43 26.53 21.37
N ASP A 505 0.43 26.89 22.65
CA ASP A 505 -0.15 28.12 23.19
C ASP A 505 0.41 29.41 22.54
N ARG A 506 1.56 29.34 21.88
CA ARG A 506 2.21 30.45 21.17
C ARG A 506 2.04 30.43 19.66
N ALA A 507 2.00 29.25 19.04
CA ALA A 507 2.06 29.10 17.58
C ALA A 507 0.75 28.58 16.95
N GLY A 508 -0.26 28.24 17.77
CA GLY A 508 -1.42 27.45 17.32
C GLY A 508 -1.06 25.97 17.33
N GLU A 509 -0.25 25.54 16.37
CA GLU A 509 0.30 24.18 16.30
C GLU A 509 1.82 24.20 16.03
N VAL A 510 2.48 23.08 16.32
CA VAL A 510 3.90 22.85 15.99
C VAL A 510 4.11 21.40 15.51
N PRO A 511 5.04 21.15 14.58
CA PRO A 511 5.36 19.80 14.13
C PRO A 511 6.11 19.01 15.21
N ARG A 512 5.65 17.77 15.44
CA ARG A 512 6.38 16.75 16.20
C ARG A 512 6.71 15.57 15.31
N ALA A 513 7.98 15.22 15.26
CA ALA A 513 8.48 14.07 14.51
C ALA A 513 8.65 12.85 15.43
N TYR A 514 8.15 11.71 14.98
CA TYR A 514 8.40 10.38 15.53
C TYR A 514 9.28 9.64 14.52
N VAL A 515 10.42 9.13 14.98
CA VAL A 515 11.48 8.55 14.14
C VAL A 515 11.83 7.15 14.61
N VAL A 516 11.89 6.20 13.68
CA VAL A 516 12.50 4.88 13.89
C VAL A 516 13.96 4.95 13.45
N LYS A 517 14.90 4.48 14.28
CA LYS A 517 16.32 4.43 13.90
C LYS A 517 16.56 3.44 12.75
N SER A 518 17.46 3.80 11.83
CA SER A 518 18.09 2.84 10.93
C SER A 518 18.88 1.78 11.70
N THR A 519 18.92 0.55 11.19
CA THR A 519 19.73 -0.56 11.73
C THR A 519 21.23 -0.37 11.53
N SER A 520 21.65 0.62 10.74
CA SER A 520 23.05 1.08 10.65
C SER A 520 23.48 1.95 11.84
N VAL A 521 22.54 2.45 12.65
CA VAL A 521 22.83 3.20 13.88
C VAL A 521 23.00 2.22 15.03
N SER A 522 24.12 2.33 15.76
CA SER A 522 24.39 1.45 16.90
C SER A 522 23.40 1.70 18.05
N ILE A 523 23.16 0.66 18.85
CA ILE A 523 22.30 0.76 20.05
C ILE A 523 22.94 1.71 21.10
N GLU A 524 24.24 1.92 21.01
CA GLU A 524 25.07 2.74 21.92
C GLU A 524 25.14 4.22 21.49
N GLU A 525 24.74 4.55 20.25
CA GLU A 525 24.62 5.94 19.80
C GLU A 525 23.47 6.66 20.52
N ASN A 526 23.89 7.47 21.49
CA ASN A 526 23.07 8.28 22.36
C ASN A 526 22.04 9.09 21.58
N ASP A 527 20.75 8.87 21.86
CA ASP A 527 19.61 9.53 21.19
C ASP A 527 19.75 11.06 21.11
N LYS A 528 20.47 11.69 22.05
CA LYS A 528 20.70 13.14 22.04
C LYS A 528 21.56 13.62 20.86
N ILE A 529 22.46 12.77 20.35
CA ILE A 529 23.29 13.05 19.17
C ILE A 529 22.44 12.88 17.92
N VAL A 530 21.84 11.70 17.74
CA VAL A 530 20.94 11.38 16.61
C VAL A 530 19.82 12.43 16.47
N LYS A 531 19.17 12.83 17.57
CA LYS A 531 18.16 13.90 17.56
C LYS A 531 18.74 15.27 17.20
N ARG A 532 19.98 15.58 17.60
CA ARG A 532 20.62 16.87 17.30
C ARG A 532 20.98 16.98 15.82
N ASP A 533 21.48 15.92 15.22
CA ASP A 533 21.92 15.93 13.82
C ASP A 533 20.74 15.84 12.85
N ILE A 534 19.69 15.06 13.19
CA ILE A 534 18.39 15.11 12.50
C ILE A 534 17.76 16.52 12.61
N ALA A 535 17.69 17.09 13.83
CA ALA A 535 17.13 18.42 14.02
C ALA A 535 17.91 19.51 13.25
N LYS A 536 19.23 19.44 13.25
CA LYS A 536 20.10 20.37 12.52
C LYS A 536 19.87 20.26 11.00
N SER A 537 19.78 19.04 10.48
CA SER A 537 19.52 18.80 9.05
C SER A 537 18.15 19.36 8.63
N ALA A 538 17.11 19.12 9.43
CA ALA A 538 15.77 19.66 9.18
C ALA A 538 15.71 21.20 9.28
N LEU A 539 16.35 21.78 10.30
CA LEU A 539 16.45 23.23 10.50
C LEU A 539 17.17 23.95 9.35
N GLN A 540 18.21 23.33 8.77
CA GLN A 540 18.96 23.92 7.66
C GLN A 540 18.19 23.92 6.33
N ALA A 541 17.18 23.06 6.18
CA ALA A 541 16.39 22.96 4.95
C ALA A 541 15.11 23.83 4.97
N ILE A 542 14.33 23.80 6.06
CA ILE A 542 12.93 24.28 6.07
C ILE A 542 12.75 25.62 6.83
N LEU A 543 13.78 26.16 7.49
CA LEU A 543 13.73 27.40 8.31
C LEU A 543 12.76 27.37 9.52
N ILE A 544 11.90 26.35 9.64
CA ILE A 544 10.95 26.15 10.75
C ILE A 544 11.53 25.14 11.75
N PRO A 545 11.56 25.44 13.07
CA PRO A 545 12.08 24.51 14.07
C PRO A 545 11.12 23.33 14.34
N ILE A 546 11.59 22.11 14.12
CA ILE A 546 10.94 20.90 14.66
C ILE A 546 11.05 20.97 16.19
N VAL A 547 9.92 21.18 16.87
CA VAL A 547 9.90 21.52 18.30
C VAL A 547 10.20 20.31 19.20
N THR A 548 9.87 19.10 18.75
CA THR A 548 10.21 17.85 19.48
C THR A 548 10.44 16.67 18.54
N LEU A 549 11.52 15.93 18.80
CA LEU A 549 11.84 14.63 18.19
C LEU A 549 11.67 13.50 19.21
N SER A 550 10.79 12.54 18.91
CA SER A 550 10.75 11.24 19.58
C SER A 550 11.49 10.21 18.73
N VAL A 551 12.30 9.35 19.35
CA VAL A 551 13.09 8.31 18.68
C VAL A 551 12.76 6.98 19.32
N ALA A 552 12.50 5.97 18.50
CA ALA A 552 12.31 4.59 18.90
C ALA A 552 13.45 3.71 18.36
N ASN A 553 14.01 2.84 19.21
CA ASN A 553 14.86 1.75 18.76
C ASN A 553 13.98 0.67 18.11
N PRO A 554 14.41 0.02 17.00
CA PRO A 554 13.73 -1.17 16.49
C PRO A 554 13.76 -2.29 17.53
N ALA A 555 12.61 -2.91 17.80
CA ALA A 555 12.55 -4.08 18.67
C ALA A 555 13.15 -5.30 17.96
N ALA A 556 13.99 -6.07 18.67
CA ALA A 556 14.64 -7.23 18.09
C ALA A 556 13.61 -8.28 17.62
N ASN A 557 13.81 -8.79 16.39
CA ASN A 557 13.08 -9.90 15.79
C ASN A 557 11.55 -9.74 15.62
N ASN A 558 11.04 -8.51 15.45
CA ASN A 558 9.69 -8.30 14.92
C ASN A 558 9.67 -7.10 13.96
N PRO A 559 9.26 -7.25 12.68
CA PRO A 559 9.15 -6.11 11.77
C PRO A 559 8.13 -5.12 12.33
N SER A 560 8.62 -3.94 12.72
CA SER A 560 7.75 -2.88 13.24
C SER A 560 6.84 -2.38 12.11
N PRO A 561 5.52 -2.30 12.31
CA PRO A 561 4.65 -1.68 11.31
C PRO A 561 5.04 -0.20 11.14
N PRO A 562 4.85 0.38 9.94
CA PRO A 562 5.10 1.80 9.74
C PRO A 562 4.26 2.64 10.69
N LEU A 563 4.78 3.79 11.11
CA LEU A 563 4.16 4.66 12.11
C LEU A 563 2.80 5.20 11.62
N LYS A 564 1.71 4.49 11.95
CA LYS A 564 0.32 4.93 11.71
C LYS A 564 0.11 6.31 12.34
N ARG A 565 -0.09 7.36 11.53
CA ARG A 565 -0.53 8.69 12.01
C ARG A 565 -1.88 8.53 12.73
N ALA A 566 -1.92 8.85 14.02
CA ALA A 566 -3.15 8.84 14.82
C ALA A 566 -3.77 10.23 14.89
N SER A 567 -5.10 10.32 14.85
CA SER A 567 -5.81 11.59 15.05
C SER A 567 -5.62 12.13 16.47
N SER A 568 -5.43 13.44 16.60
CA SER A 568 -5.07 14.15 17.85
C SER A 568 -6.05 13.98 19.02
N SER A 569 -7.26 13.46 18.77
CA SER A 569 -8.31 13.16 19.75
C SER A 569 -8.10 11.87 20.57
N ALA A 570 -7.16 10.99 20.21
CA ALA A 570 -7.08 9.63 20.74
C ALA A 570 -6.47 9.47 22.17
N PHE A 571 -5.88 10.52 22.75
CA PHE A 571 -5.24 10.45 24.07
C PHE A 571 -6.18 10.93 25.19
N SER A 572 -6.80 9.99 25.90
CA SER A 572 -7.47 10.30 27.17
C SER A 572 -6.43 10.66 28.24
N ALA A 573 -6.64 11.79 28.91
CA ALA A 573 -5.68 12.28 29.90
C ALA A 573 -5.64 11.37 31.14
N ILE A 574 -4.48 10.76 31.41
CA ILE A 574 -4.22 10.04 32.66
C ILE A 574 -4.06 11.07 33.78
N SER A 575 -5.19 11.53 34.32
CA SER A 575 -5.23 12.41 35.48
C SER A 575 -4.93 11.61 36.76
N PRO A 576 -3.88 11.94 37.53
CA PRO A 576 -3.60 11.28 38.80
C PRO A 576 -4.68 11.65 39.82
N ARG A 577 -5.46 10.66 40.29
CA ARG A 577 -6.52 10.88 41.29
C ARG A 577 -5.94 11.48 42.58
N PRO A 578 -6.51 12.59 43.11
CA PRO A 578 -6.03 13.21 44.34
C PRO A 578 -6.38 12.36 45.58
N ARG A 579 -5.41 12.14 46.47
CA ARG A 579 -5.69 11.69 47.85
C ARG A 579 -6.04 12.91 48.72
N ARG A 580 -7.13 12.83 49.48
CA ARG A 580 -7.55 13.88 50.44
C ARG A 580 -6.78 13.79 51.78
N PRO A 581 -6.79 14.85 52.63
CA PRO A 581 -5.62 15.24 53.42
C PRO A 581 -5.72 15.00 54.94
N SER A 582 -4.61 15.23 55.65
CA SER A 582 -4.51 15.15 57.11
C SER A 582 -3.77 16.34 57.78
N ARG A 583 -4.39 17.52 57.72
CA ARG A 583 -4.26 18.69 58.65
C ARG A 583 -2.88 19.40 58.84
N PRO A 584 -2.86 20.62 59.45
CA PRO A 584 -1.85 21.63 59.10
C PRO A 584 -1.10 22.33 60.25
N SER A 585 0.00 22.98 59.87
CA SER A 585 0.59 24.20 60.45
C SER A 585 1.42 24.86 59.35
N ALA A 586 1.78 26.14 59.32
CA ALA A 586 1.33 27.43 59.84
C ALA A 586 2.50 28.40 59.51
N LEU A 587 2.26 29.71 59.31
CA LEU A 587 3.26 30.72 58.88
C LEU A 587 3.83 30.52 57.45
N SER A 588 4.26 31.54 56.70
CA SER A 588 4.01 33.00 56.76
C SER A 588 4.32 33.65 55.40
N ARG A 589 3.87 34.89 55.18
CA ARG A 589 4.19 35.69 53.97
C ARG A 589 5.69 35.96 53.82
N THR A 590 6.22 35.90 52.59
CA THR A 590 7.09 36.95 52.00
C THR A 590 7.22 36.79 50.49
N SER A 591 7.48 37.90 49.80
CA SER A 591 7.80 37.94 48.36
C SER A 591 9.30 37.83 48.11
N ARG A 592 9.70 37.25 46.97
CA ARG A 592 10.96 37.55 46.28
C ARG A 592 10.95 37.01 44.85
N SER A 593 11.25 37.88 43.88
CA SER A 593 11.71 37.47 42.56
C SER A 593 13.19 37.08 42.63
N CYS A 594 13.64 36.16 41.77
CA CYS A 594 15.06 36.04 41.43
C CYS A 594 15.20 35.54 39.98
N TYR A 595 16.33 35.87 39.35
CA TYR A 595 16.59 35.61 37.94
C TYR A 595 17.01 34.16 37.68
N LEU A 596 16.72 33.69 36.46
CA LEU A 596 17.66 32.87 35.70
C LEU A 596 17.44 33.16 34.20
N ALA A 597 18.51 33.44 33.48
CA ALA A 597 18.44 33.88 32.09
C ALA A 597 19.49 33.18 31.23
N THR A 598 19.03 32.59 30.12
CA THR A 598 19.81 32.35 28.91
C THR A 598 18.89 32.62 27.72
N GLY A 599 19.42 33.24 26.67
CA GLY A 599 18.64 33.59 25.49
C GLY A 599 19.53 34.18 24.40
N PHE A 600 18.96 34.38 23.23
CA PHE A 600 19.55 35.17 22.14
C PHE A 600 18.43 35.92 21.40
N PHE A 601 18.75 37.12 20.92
CA PHE A 601 17.85 38.03 20.23
C PHE A 601 18.68 38.71 19.13
N PHE A 602 18.14 38.84 17.91
CA PHE A 602 18.80 39.63 16.86
C PHE A 602 18.47 41.13 17.03
N PRO A 603 19.40 42.04 16.70
CA PRO A 603 19.25 43.47 16.98
C PRO A 603 18.48 44.24 15.89
N ILE A 604 17.86 45.34 16.29
CA ILE A 604 17.48 46.45 15.41
C ILE A 604 18.59 47.52 15.51
N GLY A 605 18.95 48.16 14.39
CA GLY A 605 20.18 48.95 14.27
C GLY A 605 20.19 50.31 14.97
N GLY A 606 21.37 50.93 15.07
CA GLY A 606 21.48 52.30 15.60
C GLY A 606 22.86 52.81 16.04
N ILE A 607 23.84 52.91 15.12
CA ILE A 607 24.79 54.05 14.96
C ILE A 607 25.79 54.43 16.11
N ILE A 608 26.99 54.91 15.71
CA ILE A 608 28.02 55.68 16.46
C ILE A 608 29.09 54.92 17.32
N THR A 609 30.31 54.90 16.75
CA THR A 609 31.69 54.95 17.35
C THR A 609 32.15 53.98 18.47
N GLY A 610 33.39 53.47 18.37
CA GLY A 610 34.07 52.81 19.52
C GLY A 610 35.29 51.92 19.18
N THR A 611 36.37 52.50 18.65
CA THR A 611 37.59 51.82 18.16
C THR A 611 38.42 51.05 19.23
N TRP A 612 39.16 50.01 18.81
CA TRP A 612 40.19 49.21 19.54
C TRP A 612 39.69 48.22 20.64
N ALA A 613 40.49 47.25 21.13
CA ALA A 613 41.38 46.25 20.49
C ALA A 613 41.93 45.24 21.55
N VAL A 614 42.17 43.99 21.12
CA VAL A 614 43.29 43.07 21.47
C VAL A 614 43.90 43.10 22.89
N MET A 615 43.85 41.97 23.63
CA MET A 615 45.06 41.23 24.11
C MET A 615 44.77 39.94 24.91
N PHE A 616 45.60 38.90 24.64
CA PHE A 616 46.14 37.83 25.51
C PHE A 616 45.16 36.91 26.30
N ILE A 617 45.22 35.57 26.16
CA ILE A 617 46.30 34.61 26.51
C ILE A 617 46.52 34.55 28.03
N GLY A 618 46.15 33.42 28.65
CA GLY A 618 46.18 33.20 30.11
C GLY A 618 47.40 32.41 30.62
N VAL A 619 47.51 32.26 31.95
CA VAL A 619 48.64 31.56 32.59
C VAL A 619 48.29 30.98 33.98
N ILE A 620 48.70 29.72 34.20
CA ILE A 620 49.05 29.02 35.47
C ILE A 620 47.95 28.65 36.52
N GLU A 621 48.07 27.40 37.01
CA GLU A 621 47.37 26.78 38.16
C GLU A 621 48.17 26.91 39.47
N TRP A 622 47.51 26.84 40.64
CA TRP A 622 48.06 26.43 41.96
C TRP A 622 46.88 25.96 42.85
N GLY A 623 46.92 24.92 43.70
CA GLY A 623 47.90 23.84 43.87
C GLY A 623 48.02 23.31 45.33
N ALA A 624 47.38 22.17 45.69
CA ALA A 624 47.61 21.38 46.93
C ALA A 624 46.71 20.10 47.00
N VAL A 625 47.07 18.93 47.57
CA VAL A 625 48.39 18.31 47.90
C VAL A 625 48.23 16.77 48.14
N VAL A 626 49.20 15.94 47.71
CA VAL A 626 49.61 14.54 48.10
C VAL A 626 48.53 13.42 48.27
N ARG A 627 48.57 12.17 47.74
CA ARG A 627 49.53 11.11 47.26
C ARG A 627 50.02 10.03 48.26
N MET A 628 49.58 8.77 48.08
CA MET A 628 50.27 7.45 48.22
C MET A 628 49.20 6.32 48.35
N GLY A 629 49.40 5.04 48.00
CA GLY A 629 50.47 4.39 47.24
C GLY A 629 50.46 2.83 47.34
N PHE A 630 50.38 2.12 46.20
CA PHE A 630 50.64 0.67 45.99
C PHE A 630 49.76 -0.42 46.68
N ARG A 631 49.79 -1.62 46.05
CA ARG A 631 49.37 -2.98 46.52
C ARG A 631 47.87 -3.26 46.82
N GLU A 632 47.18 -4.15 46.09
CA GLU A 632 47.28 -5.64 46.05
C GLU A 632 46.32 -6.34 47.06
N ASN A 633 45.79 -7.53 46.69
CA ASN A 633 45.00 -8.49 47.47
C ASN A 633 43.51 -8.26 47.86
N TYR A 634 42.63 -8.87 47.05
CA TYR A 634 41.79 -10.04 47.41
C TYR A 634 41.08 -10.17 48.80
N ARG A 635 39.74 -10.16 48.74
CA ARG A 635 38.74 -10.99 49.48
C ARG A 635 39.00 -11.46 50.95
N ARG A 636 38.02 -11.18 51.83
CA ARG A 636 37.14 -12.16 52.54
C ARG A 636 35.93 -11.40 53.12
N ARG A 637 34.66 -11.85 53.15
CA ARG A 637 33.95 -13.16 53.04
C ARG A 637 33.69 -13.90 54.38
N LEU A 638 32.48 -13.69 54.91
CA LEU A 638 31.67 -14.53 55.81
C LEU A 638 30.21 -14.36 55.33
N ALA A 639 29.27 -15.31 55.40
CA ALA A 639 29.21 -16.73 55.81
C ALA A 639 27.98 -17.36 55.09
N ARG A 640 27.77 -18.67 54.88
CA ARG A 640 28.48 -19.95 55.14
C ARG A 640 27.99 -20.96 54.06
N ALA A 641 28.85 -21.82 53.49
CA ALA A 641 29.08 -23.25 53.85
C ALA A 641 27.84 -24.16 53.63
N ASP A 642 27.94 -25.38 53.09
CA ASP A 642 29.05 -26.37 53.02
C ASP A 642 28.82 -27.33 51.79
N ARG A 643 29.60 -28.36 51.37
CA ARG A 643 30.85 -29.01 51.83
C ARG A 643 31.52 -29.85 50.70
N GLY A 644 32.83 -29.67 50.44
CA GLY A 644 33.74 -30.65 49.77
C GLY A 644 33.48 -30.99 48.28
N GLY A 645 34.42 -31.60 47.52
CA GLY A 645 35.87 -31.87 47.70
C GLY A 645 36.43 -32.40 46.35
N GLU A 646 37.50 -31.82 45.78
CA GLU A 646 38.94 -32.08 46.04
C GLU A 646 39.55 -33.23 45.18
N LYS A 647 40.37 -32.91 44.16
CA LYS A 647 41.79 -33.35 43.96
C LYS A 647 42.38 -32.98 42.58
N THR A 648 43.69 -33.16 42.44
CA THR A 648 44.60 -32.65 41.39
C THR A 648 45.31 -33.80 40.64
N ILE A 649 45.87 -33.58 39.45
CA ILE A 649 47.26 -33.97 39.03
C ILE A 649 47.60 -33.48 37.60
N GLN A 650 48.89 -33.51 37.26
CA GLN A 650 49.59 -32.86 36.12
C GLN A 650 49.45 -33.58 34.75
N GLY A 651 49.97 -32.95 33.68
CA GLY A 651 50.96 -33.63 32.83
C GLY A 651 50.87 -33.46 31.30
N ASN A 652 51.67 -32.53 30.76
CA ASN A 652 52.43 -32.49 29.48
C ASN A 652 52.07 -33.39 28.26
N ASP A 653 52.17 -32.77 27.06
CA ASP A 653 52.96 -33.10 25.85
C ASP A 653 52.95 -34.55 25.25
N ASN A 654 53.16 -34.81 23.97
CA ASN A 654 53.62 -33.98 22.83
C ASN A 654 53.22 -34.59 21.46
N ASP A 655 53.45 -33.84 20.36
CA ASP A 655 53.62 -34.29 18.96
C ASP A 655 52.44 -35.02 18.23
N GLY A 656 52.33 -34.98 16.89
CA GLY A 656 53.18 -34.31 15.89
C GLY A 656 52.54 -34.25 14.48
N MET A 657 53.12 -33.46 13.58
CA MET A 657 52.65 -33.18 12.20
C MET A 657 53.11 -34.19 11.15
N HIS A 658 52.21 -34.60 10.24
CA HIS A 658 52.45 -34.88 8.79
C HIS A 658 51.07 -35.08 8.11
N GLY A 659 50.85 -34.81 6.81
CA GLY A 659 51.70 -34.12 5.84
C GLY A 659 51.37 -34.44 4.36
N ILE A 660 50.66 -33.53 3.68
CA ILE A 660 50.63 -33.30 2.21
C ILE A 660 50.14 -34.46 1.29
N MET A 661 49.07 -34.20 0.52
CA MET A 661 49.11 -34.22 -0.97
C MET A 661 47.84 -33.59 -1.60
N LEU A 662 48.03 -32.89 -2.72
CA LEU A 662 46.98 -32.68 -3.73
C LEU A 662 47.13 -33.79 -4.78
N ASP A 663 46.06 -34.09 -5.53
CA ASP A 663 46.22 -34.27 -6.98
C ASP A 663 44.93 -33.94 -7.74
N SER A 664 45.05 -33.65 -9.04
CA SER A 664 43.94 -33.24 -9.90
C SER A 664 44.22 -33.47 -11.39
N LEU A 665 43.61 -34.51 -11.98
CA LEU A 665 43.58 -34.80 -13.43
C LEU A 665 42.14 -35.25 -13.78
N ILE A 666 41.41 -34.74 -14.79
CA ILE A 666 41.66 -34.46 -16.22
C ILE A 666 41.28 -35.64 -17.16
N THR A 667 39.97 -35.74 -17.47
CA THR A 667 39.40 -36.14 -18.79
C THR A 667 39.69 -37.57 -19.34
N PRO A 668 39.28 -37.94 -20.58
CA PRO A 668 37.98 -37.79 -21.26
C PRO A 668 37.42 -39.14 -21.81
N THR A 669 36.20 -39.14 -22.37
CA THR A 669 35.77 -40.10 -23.42
C THR A 669 35.11 -39.37 -24.60
N ARG A 670 35.22 -39.92 -25.82
CA ARG A 670 34.83 -39.28 -27.09
C ARG A 670 34.61 -40.34 -28.19
N HIS A 671 33.89 -39.98 -29.27
CA HIS A 671 33.53 -40.80 -30.45
C HIS A 671 32.45 -41.87 -30.17
N SER A 672 31.66 -42.33 -31.15
CA SER A 672 31.72 -42.22 -32.62
C SER A 672 30.34 -41.99 -33.27
N LEU A 673 30.17 -41.01 -34.17
CA LEU A 673 30.17 -41.09 -35.66
C LEU A 673 28.79 -41.31 -36.34
N ASP A 674 28.46 -40.36 -37.21
CA ASP A 674 27.87 -40.43 -38.57
C ASP A 674 26.76 -41.45 -38.93
N ASN A 675 25.60 -40.92 -39.34
CA ASN A 675 25.15 -40.78 -40.76
C ASN A 675 23.94 -39.81 -40.79
N SER A 676 23.80 -38.80 -41.66
CA SER A 676 23.67 -38.79 -43.15
C SER A 676 22.33 -39.38 -43.64
N THR A 677 21.62 -38.92 -44.68
CA THR A 677 21.61 -37.67 -45.52
C THR A 677 20.30 -37.66 -46.35
N ALA A 678 20.10 -36.66 -47.23
CA ALA A 678 19.02 -36.52 -48.25
C ALA A 678 17.60 -36.23 -47.71
N GLU A 679 16.79 -35.28 -48.21
CA GLU A 679 16.57 -34.61 -49.52
C GLU A 679 15.46 -35.20 -50.41
N SER A 680 14.32 -34.50 -50.47
CA SER A 680 13.51 -34.13 -51.66
C SER A 680 12.25 -33.40 -51.15
N GLN A 681 11.88 -32.19 -51.56
CA GLN A 681 11.66 -31.58 -52.88
C GLN A 681 10.36 -32.02 -53.59
N GLY A 682 9.58 -31.03 -54.03
CA GLY A 682 8.32 -31.18 -54.80
C GLY A 682 7.05 -31.08 -53.94
N GLY A 683 6.02 -30.31 -54.30
CA GLY A 683 5.90 -29.37 -55.42
C GLY A 683 4.53 -28.66 -55.47
N ASP A 684 4.52 -27.39 -55.88
CA ASP A 684 3.32 -26.52 -56.02
C ASP A 684 2.19 -27.16 -56.85
N LYS A 685 0.93 -27.03 -56.37
CA LYS A 685 -0.17 -26.67 -57.28
C LYS A 685 -1.33 -25.92 -56.62
N ARG A 686 -1.39 -24.63 -56.95
CA ARG A 686 -2.54 -23.71 -56.81
C ARG A 686 -3.89 -24.31 -57.21
N LEU A 687 -4.96 -23.82 -56.57
CA LEU A 687 -6.26 -23.60 -57.24
C LEU A 687 -6.92 -22.31 -56.69
N ARG A 688 -7.52 -21.51 -57.58
CA ARG A 688 -8.23 -20.25 -57.27
C ARG A 688 -9.69 -20.34 -57.71
N VAL A 689 -10.63 -20.11 -56.79
CA VAL A 689 -12.01 -19.61 -57.04
C VAL A 689 -12.42 -18.83 -55.77
N GLY A 690 -13.14 -17.70 -55.81
CA GLY A 690 -13.52 -16.85 -56.94
C GLY A 690 -14.77 -16.00 -56.65
N GLY A 691 -14.61 -14.68 -56.51
CA GLY A 691 -15.70 -13.71 -56.32
C GLY A 691 -16.09 -13.42 -54.86
N SER A 692 -16.70 -12.28 -54.52
CA SER A 692 -16.89 -11.06 -55.34
C SER A 692 -17.04 -9.80 -54.46
N PHE A 693 -16.78 -8.62 -55.05
CA PHE A 693 -17.03 -7.31 -54.43
C PHE A 693 -18.52 -6.95 -54.43
N ALA A 694 -19.00 -6.31 -53.38
CA ALA A 694 -20.18 -5.44 -53.44
C ALA A 694 -20.04 -4.26 -52.47
N ARG A 695 -19.99 -3.03 -53.00
CA ARG A 695 -20.22 -1.80 -52.23
C ARG A 695 -21.73 -1.48 -52.26
N ARG A 696 -22.29 -0.98 -51.17
CA ARG A 696 -23.43 -0.03 -51.22
C ARG A 696 -23.26 1.05 -50.15
N ALA A 697 -23.60 2.26 -50.54
CA ALA A 697 -23.89 3.40 -49.66
C ALA A 697 -25.38 3.75 -49.84
N SER A 698 -25.88 4.70 -49.03
CA SER A 698 -27.26 5.20 -48.97
C SER A 698 -28.33 4.13 -48.65
N ASP A 699 -29.30 4.36 -47.76
CA ASP A 699 -30.17 5.54 -47.75
C ASP A 699 -30.45 6.13 -46.35
N GLU A 700 -30.79 7.43 -46.36
CA GLU A 700 -31.46 8.13 -45.26
C GLU A 700 -32.99 8.00 -45.36
N SER A 701 -33.70 8.59 -44.38
CA SER A 701 -35.16 8.70 -44.26
C SER A 701 -35.89 7.39 -43.89
N GLY A 702 -36.69 7.42 -42.81
CA GLY A 702 -37.34 6.19 -42.34
C GLY A 702 -38.16 6.22 -41.04
N ARG A 703 -38.13 7.32 -40.25
CA ARG A 703 -39.16 7.63 -39.21
C ARG A 703 -39.01 9.03 -38.59
N ARG A 704 -39.95 9.93 -38.91
CA ARG A 704 -40.43 11.05 -38.08
C ARG A 704 -41.95 10.87 -37.95
N GLN A 705 -42.57 11.54 -36.97
CA GLN A 705 -43.87 11.19 -36.36
C GLN A 705 -43.75 9.95 -35.45
N GLU A 706 -44.30 9.89 -34.24
CA GLU A 706 -45.05 10.87 -33.42
C GLU A 706 -44.24 11.21 -32.14
N ALA A 707 -44.09 12.45 -31.68
CA ALA A 707 -45.09 13.48 -31.32
C ALA A 707 -45.78 13.27 -29.95
N SER A 708 -45.17 13.87 -28.93
CA SER A 708 -45.86 14.60 -27.84
C SER A 708 -46.92 13.88 -27.00
N ARG A 709 -46.52 13.17 -25.93
CA ARG A 709 -47.43 12.87 -24.79
C ARG A 709 -46.73 12.58 -23.45
N ARG A 710 -46.50 13.64 -22.65
CA ARG A 710 -46.84 13.76 -21.21
C ARG A 710 -46.14 14.97 -20.56
N ARG A 711 -46.93 15.81 -19.86
CA ARG A 711 -46.49 16.91 -19.00
C ARG A 711 -47.57 17.10 -17.93
N ILE A 712 -47.16 17.49 -16.71
CA ILE A 712 -48.03 17.98 -15.60
C ILE A 712 -48.83 16.91 -14.84
N PHE A 713 -49.07 17.20 -13.55
CA PHE A 713 -49.65 16.46 -12.41
C PHE A 713 -48.60 15.84 -11.46
N TYR A 714 -48.50 16.25 -10.19
CA TYR A 714 -49.07 17.43 -9.48
C TYR A 714 -48.20 17.80 -8.26
N GLN A 715 -48.55 18.85 -7.49
CA GLN A 715 -47.89 19.22 -6.22
C GLN A 715 -48.68 18.73 -4.99
N GLU A 716 -48.10 18.97 -3.81
CA GLU A 716 -48.66 18.87 -2.44
C GLU A 716 -48.72 17.45 -1.82
N GLY A 717 -48.38 17.27 -0.54
CA GLY A 717 -47.84 18.27 0.41
C GLY A 717 -47.54 17.73 1.82
N VAL A 718 -47.07 18.64 2.69
CA VAL A 718 -46.61 18.47 4.08
C VAL A 718 -45.26 17.76 4.23
#